data_AF-A0A2A4WXE2-F1
#
_entry.id   AF-A0A2A4WXE2-F1
#
_cell.length_a   1.000
_cell.length_b   1.000
_cell.length_c   1.000
_cell.angle_alpha   90.00
_cell.angle_beta   90.00
_cell.angle_gamma   90.00
#
_symmetry.space_group_name_H-M   'P 1'
#
loop_
_entity.id
_entity.type
_entity.pdbx_description
1 polymer ?
#
loop_
_entity_poly.entity_id
_entity_poly.type
_entity_poly.pdbx_seq_one_letter_code
_entity_poly.pdbx_strand_id
1 'polypeptide(L)'
;MLCFILLFLSLMSGAFANPSGAFIIEGDVSIQKPTNDQLVISSNSDLTIIHWDQFNIKAGESTHFNLPSPESAIINRDISGIPSHILGDLHCNGSLILINPTGITIGDHGTISANHLLATTLDIEDDLLINSMNNEKSGYCQLEGVNGLLENGGSITTENGDITLLSNNIINKGTINAKDGSVYIGAAPKLLLYNKGNQRIIIRPNTTQDSSFTNTGKIFSNSCEIAACANPFSSAINLSGSITTVGDSSQDMGSIRITTEGDIAFDGYTYGSLDAAAENILVTKDASIDASHSTHPGNINIFGSSKVYVSDGALLSTQANVKGDGGDINLIANIAVVQGGYCKSCGGPEGGHGGNIELSGKKHVAWPGSFSRQAPHPDFSPGKFIIDPESDITLSYREDYNYNILDQNWVPTFDSMNVNVNSLIQELNNGPVIISTTFPVGPQGEGSIHVEPQVRMLYNTPYSLTFKCFGDKGIILDGQIANSGLGSIHCTCPNGPLFIHGAISTLGDISIGSKVNPIGGSISLTPIDKNVSLMCQDNGSLSLCSESSVEIISNAGGAAQLTSQAGNISLISGKHTTLKGDEGRNVCLKTTGGSIFFEGIEEGARPSVTMQAETGQVQCLALGKESKIHFNHLEDISIKANKSPVILTTANSDLVIHDVTGNVFLDAGQSNASLSIGGNIQAHIGSNLFLQASEQDASIYAKGSQNWSIDGDVFFYGDKGKAQITGESPATISVQDSFLLAADNERGAGIDTETLLLFVHGDLLMDSGAFLGQNTQSLSVSVDGKLRLGGENNHHATSSITAGSIEIATIGPIELNASSSITSLTSTLKLSSGSIIELRDNSVVAATKGDVDIRSLTTHVTLTDQALLESREGSVNIIAKDSIFLLDKAKIISQGPLGTNLVCDFGKQLGSGRFVLARNAKVNTSNAPLNVFSSTQALNRIDGTLNDVNYNPTPTYFTNREEVWGVNYIGYDTPQPLNIDPITQTYPLIKYLEMPQQSPYNMFYQSQSLISVGQDFLSNQDVVSLVTAFIGPARQELFRDLNNYDAFITGKTQFYVKSSSRLPSRLYPIDSTYFCPKFTIHYINPDSPYLTNLPKTREKIVNNL
;
A
#
# COMPACT_ATOMS: atom_id res chain seq x y z
N MET A 1 3.77 -104.95 -53.96
CA MET A 1 4.92 -104.08 -53.69
C MET A 1 4.56 -102.59 -53.80
N LEU A 2 3.36 -102.19 -53.34
CA LEU A 2 2.87 -100.80 -53.36
C LEU A 2 2.35 -100.32 -51.99
N CYS A 3 2.34 -101.20 -50.98
CA CYS A 3 1.83 -100.90 -49.64
C CYS A 3 2.93 -100.63 -48.60
N PHE A 4 4.20 -100.79 -48.96
CA PHE A 4 5.33 -100.71 -48.01
C PHE A 4 6.14 -99.39 -48.08
N ILE A 5 5.78 -98.47 -48.99
CA ILE A 5 6.46 -97.16 -49.14
C ILE A 5 5.59 -95.99 -48.62
N LEU A 6 4.33 -96.25 -48.26
CA LEU A 6 3.39 -95.23 -47.76
C LEU A 6 3.33 -95.10 -46.23
N LEU A 7 4.14 -95.85 -45.47
CA LEU A 7 4.06 -95.89 -43.99
C LEU A 7 5.28 -95.29 -43.26
N PHE A 8 6.20 -94.61 -43.95
CA PHE A 8 7.41 -94.02 -43.32
C PHE A 8 7.57 -92.51 -43.50
N LEU A 9 6.52 -91.80 -43.98
CA LEU A 9 6.56 -90.34 -44.22
C LEU A 9 5.47 -89.55 -43.46
N SER A 10 4.98 -90.06 -42.32
CA SER A 10 3.93 -89.38 -41.54
C SER A 10 4.31 -89.06 -40.09
N LEU A 11 5.60 -88.98 -39.76
CA LEU A 11 6.06 -88.56 -38.44
C LEU A 11 7.24 -87.63 -38.61
N MET A 12 6.96 -86.34 -38.84
CA MET A 12 7.76 -85.17 -38.40
C MET A 12 7.02 -83.90 -38.84
N SER A 13 5.85 -83.65 -38.23
CA SER A 13 5.35 -82.28 -38.11
C SER A 13 5.85 -81.77 -36.77
N GLY A 14 7.09 -81.28 -36.75
CA GLY A 14 7.58 -80.49 -35.62
C GLY A 14 6.76 -79.21 -35.57
N ALA A 15 5.74 -79.19 -34.73
CA ALA A 15 5.03 -77.96 -34.39
C ALA A 15 5.99 -77.10 -33.55
N PHE A 16 6.73 -76.21 -34.19
CA PHE A 16 7.44 -75.15 -33.48
C PHE A 16 6.42 -74.06 -33.15
N ALA A 17 6.35 -73.67 -31.88
CA ALA A 17 5.31 -72.79 -31.38
C ALA A 17 5.78 -71.92 -30.19
N ASN A 18 6.81 -72.35 -29.46
CA ASN A 18 7.74 -71.50 -28.69
C ASN A 18 8.75 -70.73 -29.60
N PRO A 19 9.46 -69.69 -29.09
CA PRO A 19 10.44 -68.92 -29.87
C PRO A 19 11.47 -69.81 -30.59
N SER A 20 11.83 -69.43 -31.82
CA SER A 20 12.65 -70.26 -32.72
C SER A 20 13.66 -69.45 -33.52
N GLY A 21 14.72 -70.14 -33.97
CA GLY A 21 15.82 -69.52 -34.72
C GLY A 21 16.63 -68.53 -33.88
N ALA A 22 17.00 -68.93 -32.65
CA ALA A 22 17.80 -68.09 -31.77
C ALA A 22 19.20 -67.84 -32.35
N PHE A 23 19.57 -66.57 -32.44
CA PHE A 23 20.90 -66.10 -32.78
C PHE A 23 21.44 -65.25 -31.61
N ILE A 24 22.40 -65.80 -30.87
CA ILE A 24 22.98 -65.17 -29.68
C ILE A 24 23.98 -64.13 -30.14
N ILE A 25 23.71 -62.86 -29.86
CA ILE A 25 24.58 -61.71 -30.19
C ILE A 25 25.58 -61.47 -29.05
N GLU A 26 25.10 -61.51 -27.80
CA GLU A 26 25.87 -61.21 -26.58
C GLU A 26 25.40 -62.12 -25.43
N GLY A 27 26.32 -62.59 -24.59
CA GLY A 27 26.05 -63.40 -23.40
C GLY A 27 26.27 -64.91 -23.54
N ASP A 28 26.39 -65.62 -22.41
CA ASP A 28 26.51 -67.08 -22.31
C ASP A 28 25.14 -67.72 -22.04
N VAL A 29 24.52 -68.26 -23.09
CA VAL A 29 23.11 -68.70 -23.09
C VAL A 29 22.97 -70.20 -23.37
N SER A 30 22.20 -70.89 -22.53
CA SER A 30 21.73 -72.27 -22.75
C SER A 30 20.23 -72.28 -23.05
N ILE A 31 19.84 -72.84 -24.20
CA ILE A 31 18.44 -73.00 -24.60
C ILE A 31 18.06 -74.49 -24.50
N GLN A 32 17.06 -74.80 -23.69
CA GLN A 32 16.58 -76.16 -23.43
C GLN A 32 15.08 -76.27 -23.67
N LYS A 33 14.62 -77.43 -24.14
CA LYS A 33 13.19 -77.78 -24.25
C LYS A 33 12.89 -78.99 -23.36
N PRO A 34 12.62 -78.78 -22.05
CA PRO A 34 12.39 -79.89 -21.11
C PRO A 34 11.15 -80.72 -21.48
N THR A 35 10.13 -80.09 -22.07
CA THR A 35 8.96 -80.73 -22.65
C THR A 35 8.69 -80.15 -24.05
N ASN A 36 7.71 -80.69 -24.78
CA ASN A 36 7.36 -80.17 -26.09
C ASN A 36 6.79 -78.74 -26.02
N ASP A 37 6.14 -78.39 -24.92
CA ASP A 37 5.40 -77.15 -24.75
C ASP A 37 6.16 -76.11 -23.91
N GLN A 38 7.34 -76.46 -23.37
CA GLN A 38 8.15 -75.59 -22.51
C GLN A 38 9.53 -75.31 -23.11
N LEU A 39 9.88 -74.02 -23.22
CA LEU A 39 11.22 -73.52 -23.55
C LEU A 39 11.85 -72.87 -22.31
N VAL A 40 13.08 -73.25 -21.99
CA VAL A 40 13.86 -72.64 -20.89
C VAL A 40 15.16 -72.09 -21.45
N ILE A 41 15.38 -70.79 -21.26
CA ILE A 41 16.59 -70.07 -21.64
C ILE A 41 17.29 -69.64 -20.36
N SER A 42 18.46 -70.20 -20.08
CA SER A 42 19.27 -69.81 -18.93
C SER A 42 20.50 -69.04 -19.40
N SER A 43 20.74 -67.87 -18.80
CA SER A 43 21.94 -67.07 -19.07
C SER A 43 22.81 -66.95 -17.83
N ASN A 44 24.13 -67.01 -18.00
CA ASN A 44 25.11 -66.74 -16.95
C ASN A 44 25.67 -65.30 -17.02
N SER A 45 25.19 -64.47 -17.94
CA SER A 45 25.67 -63.10 -18.16
C SER A 45 24.67 -62.07 -17.65
N ASP A 46 25.18 -60.97 -17.08
CA ASP A 46 24.34 -59.86 -16.58
C ASP A 46 23.54 -59.18 -17.69
N LEU A 47 24.06 -59.20 -18.92
CA LEU A 47 23.38 -58.74 -20.13
C LEU A 47 23.42 -59.84 -21.19
N THR A 48 22.28 -60.10 -21.81
CA THR A 48 22.12 -61.08 -22.89
C THR A 48 21.34 -60.47 -24.05
N ILE A 49 21.78 -60.72 -25.29
CA ILE A 49 21.09 -60.25 -26.50
C ILE A 49 20.85 -61.44 -27.43
N ILE A 50 19.59 -61.69 -27.77
CA ILE A 50 19.17 -62.76 -28.66
C ILE A 50 18.28 -62.17 -29.76
N HIS A 51 18.69 -62.39 -31.01
CA HIS A 51 17.82 -62.19 -32.17
C HIS A 51 17.09 -63.50 -32.48
N TRP A 52 15.84 -63.41 -32.89
CA TRP A 52 14.99 -64.56 -33.15
C TRP A 52 14.41 -64.51 -34.56
N ASP A 53 14.50 -65.63 -35.28
CA ASP A 53 13.77 -65.80 -36.56
C ASP A 53 12.26 -65.72 -36.38
N GLN A 54 11.74 -66.05 -35.19
CA GLN A 54 10.35 -65.83 -34.80
C GLN A 54 10.19 -65.94 -33.27
N PHE A 55 9.54 -64.97 -32.65
CA PHE A 55 9.22 -64.96 -31.22
C PHE A 55 7.71 -65.07 -31.00
N ASN A 56 7.21 -66.31 -30.86
CA ASN A 56 5.81 -66.63 -30.57
C ASN A 56 5.73 -67.61 -29.41
N ILE A 57 4.60 -67.61 -28.70
CA ILE A 57 4.26 -68.58 -27.65
C ILE A 57 2.78 -68.93 -27.83
N LYS A 58 2.43 -70.17 -28.19
CA LYS A 58 1.01 -70.54 -28.37
C LYS A 58 0.33 -70.79 -27.03
N ALA A 59 -1.00 -70.82 -27.04
CA ALA A 59 -1.80 -71.18 -25.88
C ALA A 59 -1.41 -72.58 -25.37
N GLY A 60 -1.14 -72.70 -24.07
CA GLY A 60 -0.67 -73.93 -23.42
C GLY A 60 0.84 -74.14 -23.45
N GLU A 61 1.61 -73.28 -24.12
CA GLU A 61 3.07 -73.28 -24.08
C GLU A 61 3.63 -72.27 -23.08
N SER A 62 4.87 -72.49 -22.63
CA SER A 62 5.59 -71.57 -21.75
C SER A 62 7.06 -71.36 -22.14
N THR A 63 7.52 -70.12 -22.07
CA THR A 63 8.93 -69.72 -22.23
C THR A 63 9.44 -69.06 -20.97
N HIS A 64 10.51 -69.62 -20.38
CA HIS A 64 11.12 -69.12 -19.14
C HIS A 64 12.55 -68.65 -19.38
N PHE A 65 12.84 -67.42 -18.97
CA PHE A 65 14.18 -66.84 -18.92
C PHE A 65 14.71 -66.87 -17.47
N ASN A 66 15.81 -67.61 -17.25
CA ASN A 66 16.51 -67.69 -15.97
C ASN A 66 17.84 -66.93 -16.07
N LEU A 67 17.86 -65.71 -15.56
CA LEU A 67 19.02 -64.82 -15.50
C LEU A 67 19.74 -64.91 -14.14
N PRO A 68 21.00 -64.45 -14.03
CA PRO A 68 21.80 -64.56 -12.80
C PRO A 68 21.20 -63.82 -11.60
N SER A 69 20.60 -62.64 -11.81
CA SER A 69 19.93 -61.86 -10.77
C SER A 69 18.71 -61.10 -11.33
N PRO A 70 17.85 -60.53 -10.45
CA PRO A 70 16.72 -59.69 -10.88
C PRO A 70 17.13 -58.40 -11.62
N GLU A 71 18.38 -57.95 -11.42
CA GLU A 71 18.97 -56.79 -12.09
C GLU A 71 19.55 -57.14 -13.47
N SER A 72 19.79 -58.42 -13.76
CA SER A 72 20.26 -58.85 -15.08
C SER A 72 19.20 -58.59 -16.16
N ALA A 73 19.63 -58.33 -17.40
CA ALA A 73 18.77 -57.99 -18.51
C ALA A 73 18.92 -58.92 -19.71
N ILE A 74 17.80 -59.21 -20.38
CA ILE A 74 17.78 -59.94 -21.65
C ILE A 74 16.99 -59.17 -22.71
N ILE A 75 17.65 -58.94 -23.85
CA ILE A 75 17.07 -58.29 -25.03
C ILE A 75 16.70 -59.36 -26.05
N ASN A 76 15.42 -59.47 -26.34
CA ASN A 76 14.84 -60.34 -27.36
C ASN A 76 14.36 -59.50 -28.53
N ARG A 77 14.97 -59.67 -29.70
CA ARG A 77 14.59 -58.98 -30.94
C ARG A 77 14.06 -59.97 -31.95
N ASP A 78 12.81 -59.81 -32.37
CA ASP A 78 12.23 -60.58 -33.48
C ASP A 78 12.60 -59.90 -34.82
N ILE A 79 13.31 -60.64 -35.69
CA ILE A 79 13.78 -60.16 -36.99
C ILE A 79 13.00 -60.77 -38.17
N SER A 80 11.89 -61.47 -37.89
CA SER A 80 11.07 -62.21 -38.87
C SER A 80 10.32 -61.33 -39.87
N GLY A 81 10.01 -60.08 -39.48
CA GLY A 81 9.07 -59.22 -40.18
C GLY A 81 7.60 -59.61 -40.01
N ILE A 82 7.26 -60.41 -38.97
CA ILE A 82 5.91 -60.85 -38.61
C ILE A 82 5.64 -60.45 -37.14
N PRO A 83 4.40 -60.09 -36.74
CA PRO A 83 4.09 -59.79 -35.35
C PRO A 83 4.32 -60.97 -34.39
N SER A 84 4.76 -60.66 -33.17
CA SER A 84 4.89 -61.63 -32.08
C SER A 84 3.52 -61.87 -31.44
N HIS A 85 3.10 -63.13 -31.37
CA HIS A 85 1.89 -63.57 -30.70
C HIS A 85 2.24 -64.34 -29.42
N ILE A 86 1.95 -63.72 -28.28
CA ILE A 86 2.12 -64.28 -26.94
C ILE A 86 0.76 -64.73 -26.44
N LEU A 87 0.40 -65.98 -26.71
CA LEU A 87 -0.87 -66.62 -26.35
C LEU A 87 -0.73 -67.58 -25.15
N GLY A 88 0.49 -67.95 -24.79
CA GLY A 88 0.83 -68.74 -23.59
C GLY A 88 1.62 -67.93 -22.56
N ASP A 89 2.47 -68.59 -21.77
CA ASP A 89 3.15 -67.99 -20.62
C ASP A 89 4.59 -67.57 -20.93
N LEU A 90 4.93 -66.31 -20.70
CA LEU A 90 6.28 -65.77 -20.80
C LEU A 90 6.76 -65.32 -19.42
N HIS A 91 7.79 -65.97 -18.88
CA HIS A 91 8.34 -65.65 -17.57
C HIS A 91 9.82 -65.29 -17.64
N CYS A 92 10.23 -64.26 -16.91
CA CYS A 92 11.63 -63.85 -16.73
C CYS A 92 11.84 -63.44 -15.28
N ASN A 93 12.91 -63.92 -14.64
CA ASN A 93 13.23 -63.52 -13.26
C ASN A 93 13.98 -62.17 -13.17
N GLY A 94 14.33 -61.54 -14.30
CA GLY A 94 15.03 -60.24 -14.36
C GLY A 94 14.38 -59.25 -15.32
N SER A 95 15.18 -58.40 -15.97
CA SER A 95 14.70 -57.39 -16.92
C SER A 95 14.49 -57.98 -18.32
N LEU A 96 13.26 -57.98 -18.80
CA LEU A 96 12.86 -58.49 -20.11
C LEU A 96 12.65 -57.34 -21.10
N ILE A 97 13.42 -57.31 -22.18
CA ILE A 97 13.21 -56.38 -23.30
C ILE A 97 12.74 -57.19 -24.50
N LEU A 98 11.57 -56.87 -25.05
CA LEU A 98 10.98 -57.51 -26.24
C LEU A 98 10.79 -56.46 -27.34
N ILE A 99 11.51 -56.63 -28.45
CA ILE A 99 11.51 -55.71 -29.59
C ILE A 99 10.95 -56.45 -30.81
N ASN A 100 9.83 -55.98 -31.35
CA ASN A 100 9.32 -56.42 -32.65
C ASN A 100 8.71 -55.24 -33.42
N PRO A 101 9.43 -54.67 -34.41
CA PRO A 101 8.95 -53.55 -35.20
C PRO A 101 7.64 -53.79 -35.99
N THR A 102 7.27 -55.06 -36.18
CA THR A 102 6.05 -55.45 -36.90
C THR A 102 4.82 -55.48 -36.01
N GLY A 103 4.99 -55.71 -34.70
CA GLY A 103 3.89 -55.74 -33.73
C GLY A 103 4.07 -56.78 -32.62
N ILE A 104 3.39 -56.57 -31.50
CA ILE A 104 3.36 -57.46 -30.34
C ILE A 104 1.91 -57.61 -29.89
N THR A 105 1.39 -58.84 -29.86
CA THR A 105 0.04 -59.14 -29.39
C THR A 105 0.11 -60.14 -28.24
N ILE A 106 -0.34 -59.73 -27.06
CA ILE A 106 -0.60 -60.62 -25.92
C ILE A 106 -2.09 -61.01 -26.00
N GLY A 107 -2.38 -62.29 -26.24
CA GLY A 107 -3.76 -62.77 -26.36
C GLY A 107 -4.50 -62.80 -25.02
N ASP A 108 -5.82 -63.00 -25.03
CA ASP A 108 -6.70 -62.97 -23.84
C ASP A 108 -6.28 -63.92 -22.69
N HIS A 109 -5.50 -64.96 -23.00
CA HIS A 109 -4.95 -65.92 -22.03
C HIS A 109 -3.41 -65.86 -21.93
N GLY A 110 -2.76 -65.00 -22.71
CA GLY A 110 -1.32 -64.83 -22.68
C GLY A 110 -0.89 -64.12 -21.40
N THR A 111 0.24 -64.55 -20.83
CA THR A 111 0.82 -63.91 -19.64
C THR A 111 2.26 -63.52 -19.88
N ILE A 112 2.64 -62.34 -19.39
CA ILE A 112 4.04 -61.90 -19.30
C ILE A 112 4.32 -61.56 -17.84
N SER A 113 5.34 -62.20 -17.27
CA SER A 113 5.83 -61.96 -15.91
C SER A 113 7.33 -61.70 -15.95
N ALA A 114 7.75 -60.53 -15.43
CA ALA A 114 9.16 -60.13 -15.39
C ALA A 114 9.50 -59.36 -14.10
N ASN A 115 10.78 -59.10 -13.82
CA ASN A 115 11.13 -58.11 -12.78
C ASN A 115 10.96 -56.68 -13.32
N HIS A 116 11.50 -56.40 -14.51
CA HIS A 116 11.22 -55.20 -15.31
C HIS A 116 10.82 -55.61 -16.73
N LEU A 117 9.94 -54.86 -17.39
CA LEU A 117 9.54 -55.11 -18.77
C LEU A 117 9.70 -53.85 -19.64
N LEU A 118 10.32 -54.01 -20.81
CA LEU A 118 10.22 -53.09 -21.93
C LEU A 118 9.71 -53.86 -23.15
N ALA A 119 8.46 -53.64 -23.55
CA ALA A 119 7.92 -54.17 -24.79
C ALA A 119 7.76 -53.04 -25.80
N THR A 120 8.40 -53.18 -26.97
CA THR A 120 8.44 -52.10 -27.96
C THR A 120 8.27 -52.59 -29.38
N THR A 121 7.49 -51.85 -30.17
CA THR A 121 7.49 -51.94 -31.63
C THR A 121 8.29 -50.82 -32.29
N LEU A 122 8.86 -49.92 -31.48
CA LEU A 122 9.87 -48.97 -31.91
C LEU A 122 11.23 -49.65 -31.88
N ASP A 123 12.02 -49.37 -32.89
CA ASP A 123 13.35 -49.92 -33.06
C ASP A 123 14.42 -49.02 -32.43
N ILE A 124 15.51 -49.65 -32.03
CA ILE A 124 16.73 -49.03 -31.49
C ILE A 124 17.91 -49.96 -31.81
N GLU A 125 19.06 -49.44 -32.20
CA GLU A 125 20.24 -50.29 -32.41
C GLU A 125 20.75 -50.89 -31.09
N ASP A 126 21.23 -52.14 -31.12
CA ASP A 126 21.67 -52.86 -29.92
C ASP A 126 22.74 -52.07 -29.15
N ASP A 127 23.79 -51.57 -29.81
CA ASP A 127 24.84 -50.76 -29.18
C ASP A 127 24.29 -49.48 -28.51
N LEU A 128 23.29 -48.84 -29.11
CA LEU A 128 22.66 -47.64 -28.54
C LEU A 128 21.82 -48.00 -27.30
N LEU A 129 21.12 -49.13 -27.34
CA LEU A 129 20.36 -49.63 -26.19
C LEU A 129 21.29 -50.02 -25.03
N ILE A 130 22.38 -50.73 -25.31
CA ILE A 130 23.40 -51.10 -24.31
C ILE A 130 24.04 -49.85 -23.69
N ASN A 131 24.45 -48.88 -24.53
CA ASN A 131 25.03 -47.63 -24.07
C ASN A 131 24.05 -46.80 -23.25
N SER A 132 22.75 -46.86 -23.57
CA SER A 132 21.73 -46.24 -22.74
C SER A 132 21.68 -46.91 -21.36
N MET A 133 21.59 -48.24 -21.30
CA MET A 133 21.49 -48.97 -20.03
C MET A 133 22.72 -48.78 -19.11
N ASN A 134 23.92 -48.63 -19.67
CA ASN A 134 25.17 -48.53 -18.91
C ASN A 134 25.55 -47.11 -18.46
N ASN A 135 24.93 -46.05 -18.99
CA ASN A 135 25.30 -44.67 -18.67
C ASN A 135 24.54 -44.12 -17.45
N GLU A 136 25.22 -44.07 -16.29
CA GLU A 136 24.67 -43.52 -15.03
C GLU A 136 24.51 -41.98 -15.01
N LYS A 137 25.16 -41.27 -15.96
CA LYS A 137 25.13 -39.79 -16.06
C LYS A 137 24.22 -39.34 -17.21
N SER A 138 22.91 -39.33 -16.96
CA SER A 138 21.84 -38.76 -17.81
C SER A 138 21.93 -39.09 -19.32
N GLY A 139 21.72 -40.36 -19.66
CA GLY A 139 21.41 -40.77 -21.04
C GLY A 139 19.90 -40.85 -21.29
N TYR A 140 19.49 -40.48 -22.51
CA TYR A 140 18.20 -40.86 -23.10
C TYR A 140 18.47 -41.81 -24.27
N CYS A 141 17.56 -42.74 -24.54
CA CYS A 141 17.56 -43.48 -25.80
C CYS A 141 16.45 -42.97 -26.72
N GLN A 142 16.75 -42.84 -28.00
CA GLN A 142 15.78 -42.50 -29.03
C GLN A 142 15.31 -43.79 -29.69
N LEU A 143 14.00 -44.00 -29.74
CA LEU A 143 13.38 -45.14 -30.41
C LEU A 143 12.46 -44.64 -31.52
N GLU A 144 12.40 -45.38 -32.64
CA GLU A 144 11.64 -44.99 -33.83
C GLU A 144 10.94 -46.18 -34.51
N GLY A 145 9.71 -45.99 -34.99
CA GLY A 145 8.96 -47.03 -35.71
C GLY A 145 7.50 -46.66 -35.94
N VAL A 146 6.94 -46.96 -37.11
CA VAL A 146 5.61 -46.47 -37.53
C VAL A 146 4.55 -47.55 -37.80
N ASN A 147 4.95 -48.80 -37.98
CA ASN A 147 4.07 -49.85 -38.55
C ASN A 147 3.55 -50.88 -37.53
N GLY A 148 4.11 -50.95 -36.32
CA GLY A 148 3.74 -51.94 -35.31
C GLY A 148 2.57 -51.50 -34.43
N LEU A 149 1.68 -52.45 -34.10
CA LEU A 149 0.68 -52.35 -33.04
C LEU A 149 1.17 -53.15 -31.83
N LEU A 150 1.06 -52.56 -30.64
CA LEU A 150 1.19 -53.28 -29.38
C LEU A 150 -0.20 -53.45 -28.76
N GLU A 151 -0.68 -54.69 -28.70
CA GLU A 151 -1.99 -55.02 -28.13
C GLU A 151 -1.86 -55.98 -26.96
N ASN A 152 -2.42 -55.59 -25.80
CA ASN A 152 -2.54 -56.43 -24.63
C ASN A 152 -4.00 -56.84 -24.39
N GLY A 153 -4.36 -58.08 -24.70
CA GLY A 153 -5.60 -58.73 -24.28
C GLY A 153 -5.46 -59.57 -22.98
N GLY A 154 -4.24 -59.93 -22.60
CA GLY A 154 -3.93 -60.84 -21.49
C GLY A 154 -3.48 -60.13 -20.20
N SER A 155 -2.44 -60.67 -19.55
CA SER A 155 -1.90 -60.11 -18.30
C SER A 155 -0.40 -59.84 -18.40
N ILE A 156 -0.01 -58.60 -18.10
CA ILE A 156 1.39 -58.18 -17.97
C ILE A 156 1.64 -57.81 -16.51
N THR A 157 2.58 -58.48 -15.85
CA THR A 157 2.86 -58.29 -14.43
C THR A 157 4.36 -58.13 -14.18
N THR A 158 4.73 -57.16 -13.35
CA THR A 158 6.07 -57.06 -12.75
C THR A 158 6.00 -57.17 -11.23
N GLU A 159 7.00 -57.82 -10.64
CA GLU A 159 7.04 -58.02 -9.18
C GLU A 159 7.53 -56.77 -8.44
N ASN A 160 8.68 -56.20 -8.83
CA ASN A 160 9.30 -55.06 -8.15
C ASN A 160 9.71 -53.91 -9.08
N GLY A 161 9.49 -54.05 -10.39
CA GLY A 161 10.02 -53.12 -11.38
C GLY A 161 8.98 -52.55 -12.33
N ASP A 162 9.45 -51.68 -13.21
CA ASP A 162 8.61 -50.93 -14.14
C ASP A 162 8.13 -51.76 -15.35
N ILE A 163 6.98 -51.38 -15.89
CA ILE A 163 6.49 -51.82 -17.20
C ILE A 163 6.55 -50.63 -18.16
N THR A 164 7.28 -50.77 -19.25
CA THR A 164 7.38 -49.77 -20.32
C THR A 164 6.85 -50.34 -21.63
N LEU A 165 5.84 -49.70 -22.22
CA LEU A 165 5.23 -50.09 -23.49
C LEU A 165 5.41 -48.96 -24.51
N LEU A 166 6.11 -49.23 -25.61
CA LEU A 166 6.41 -48.21 -26.63
C LEU A 166 5.98 -48.69 -28.01
N SER A 167 5.17 -47.91 -28.71
CA SER A 167 4.71 -48.26 -30.06
C SER A 167 4.18 -47.02 -30.78
N ASN A 168 3.88 -47.14 -32.07
CA ASN A 168 3.08 -46.11 -32.73
C ASN A 168 1.61 -46.17 -32.29
N ASN A 169 1.08 -47.37 -32.01
CA ASN A 169 -0.28 -47.55 -31.50
C ASN A 169 -0.31 -48.61 -30.40
N ILE A 170 -0.96 -48.30 -29.29
CA ILE A 170 -1.03 -49.19 -28.12
C ILE A 170 -2.50 -49.38 -27.72
N ILE A 171 -2.91 -50.63 -27.54
CA ILE A 171 -4.25 -51.00 -27.06
C ILE A 171 -4.11 -51.90 -25.84
N ASN A 172 -4.65 -51.48 -24.70
CA ASN A 172 -4.79 -52.31 -23.50
C ASN A 172 -6.26 -52.68 -23.27
N LYS A 173 -6.59 -53.95 -23.47
CA LYS A 173 -7.88 -54.58 -23.12
C LYS A 173 -7.76 -55.47 -21.87
N GLY A 174 -6.56 -55.97 -21.60
CA GLY A 174 -6.22 -56.86 -20.51
C GLY A 174 -5.83 -56.14 -19.22
N THR A 175 -4.88 -56.72 -18.48
CA THR A 175 -4.34 -56.16 -17.23
C THR A 175 -2.86 -55.84 -17.37
N ILE A 176 -2.45 -54.67 -16.88
CA ILE A 176 -1.06 -54.25 -16.68
C ILE A 176 -0.90 -54.00 -15.18
N ASN A 177 0.02 -54.71 -14.52
CA ASN A 177 0.17 -54.67 -13.07
C ASN A 177 1.65 -54.56 -12.67
N ALA A 178 2.08 -53.35 -12.31
CA ALA A 178 3.41 -53.06 -11.75
C ALA A 178 3.28 -52.66 -10.28
N LYS A 179 2.95 -53.64 -9.42
CA LYS A 179 2.44 -53.37 -8.06
C LYS A 179 3.33 -52.45 -7.22
N ASP A 180 4.65 -52.65 -7.30
CA ASP A 180 5.65 -51.88 -6.55
C ASP A 180 6.55 -51.05 -7.50
N GLY A 181 6.06 -50.79 -8.72
CA GLY A 181 6.79 -50.12 -9.81
C GLY A 181 5.92 -49.15 -10.61
N SER A 182 6.46 -48.61 -11.70
CA SER A 182 5.77 -47.62 -12.52
C SER A 182 5.40 -48.15 -13.91
N VAL A 183 4.37 -47.57 -14.51
CA VAL A 183 3.93 -47.90 -15.88
C VAL A 183 4.19 -46.71 -16.80
N TYR A 184 4.99 -46.92 -17.84
CA TYR A 184 5.34 -45.92 -18.85
C TYR A 184 4.80 -46.34 -20.21
N ILE A 185 3.93 -45.54 -20.81
CA ILE A 185 3.28 -45.84 -22.10
C ILE A 185 3.57 -44.71 -23.08
N GLY A 186 4.31 -45.02 -24.14
CA GLY A 186 4.69 -44.08 -25.18
C GLY A 186 4.12 -44.47 -26.54
N ALA A 187 3.05 -43.79 -26.96
CA ALA A 187 2.44 -43.94 -28.28
C ALA A 187 2.98 -42.86 -29.23
N ALA A 188 4.09 -43.12 -29.91
CA ALA A 188 4.67 -42.17 -30.85
C ALA A 188 5.48 -42.89 -31.94
N PRO A 189 5.57 -42.34 -33.16
CA PRO A 189 6.49 -42.86 -34.17
C PRO A 189 7.96 -42.65 -33.80
N LYS A 190 8.22 -41.68 -32.91
CA LYS A 190 9.55 -41.31 -32.41
C LYS A 190 9.45 -40.73 -31.01
N LEU A 191 10.21 -41.27 -30.07
CA LEU A 191 10.26 -40.75 -28.70
C LEU A 191 11.65 -40.89 -28.08
N LEU A 192 11.90 -40.13 -27.03
CA LEU A 192 13.05 -40.28 -26.15
C LEU A 192 12.59 -40.94 -24.85
N LEU A 193 13.30 -41.97 -24.42
CA LEU A 193 13.14 -42.61 -23.12
C LEU A 193 14.34 -42.29 -22.24
N TYR A 194 14.10 -41.72 -21.06
CA TYR A 194 15.11 -41.42 -20.06
C TYR A 194 15.21 -42.54 -19.02
N ASN A 195 16.42 -42.78 -18.51
CA ASN A 195 16.66 -43.85 -17.55
C ASN A 195 16.29 -43.50 -16.10
N LYS A 196 16.23 -42.21 -15.77
CA LYS A 196 15.92 -41.69 -14.42
C LYS A 196 15.20 -40.34 -14.53
N GLY A 197 14.46 -39.98 -13.48
CA GLY A 197 13.76 -38.71 -13.35
C GLY A 197 12.24 -38.86 -13.36
N ASN A 198 11.54 -37.76 -13.04
CA ASN A 198 10.08 -37.75 -12.85
C ASN A 198 9.29 -37.80 -14.17
N GLN A 199 9.96 -37.56 -15.31
CA GLN A 199 9.39 -37.72 -16.64
C GLN A 199 10.36 -38.58 -17.44
N ARG A 200 9.92 -39.77 -17.87
CA ARG A 200 10.75 -40.71 -18.63
C ARG A 200 10.49 -40.63 -20.12
N ILE A 201 9.29 -40.24 -20.56
CA ILE A 201 8.94 -40.19 -21.98
C ILE A 201 8.90 -38.74 -22.44
N ILE A 202 9.69 -38.43 -23.48
CA ILE A 202 9.61 -37.16 -24.20
C ILE A 202 9.28 -37.46 -25.66
N ILE A 203 8.13 -36.98 -26.11
CA ILE A 203 7.73 -37.04 -27.50
C ILE A 203 8.36 -35.84 -28.22
N ARG A 204 8.96 -36.08 -29.38
CA ARG A 204 9.45 -35.01 -30.25
C ARG A 204 8.39 -34.74 -31.32
N PRO A 205 7.70 -33.59 -31.28
CA PRO A 205 6.65 -33.29 -32.24
C PRO A 205 7.28 -32.97 -33.60
N ASN A 206 7.26 -33.93 -34.51
CA ASN A 206 7.63 -33.69 -35.91
C ASN A 206 7.20 -34.82 -36.85
N THR A 207 5.98 -35.35 -36.69
CA THR A 207 5.50 -36.45 -37.54
C THR A 207 4.11 -36.18 -38.07
N THR A 208 3.92 -36.42 -39.37
CA THR A 208 2.64 -36.28 -40.09
C THR A 208 1.65 -37.43 -39.79
N GLN A 209 1.86 -38.18 -38.71
CA GLN A 209 1.21 -39.45 -38.46
C GLN A 209 0.70 -39.48 -37.02
N ASP A 210 -0.59 -39.77 -36.86
CA ASP A 210 -1.24 -39.88 -35.57
C ASP A 210 -0.87 -41.21 -34.89
N SER A 211 -0.57 -41.12 -33.61
CA SER A 211 -0.40 -42.25 -32.69
C SER A 211 -1.55 -42.27 -31.70
N SER A 212 -1.90 -43.46 -31.22
CA SER A 212 -2.98 -43.60 -30.26
C SER A 212 -2.65 -44.56 -29.13
N PHE A 213 -3.18 -44.24 -27.95
CA PHE A 213 -3.27 -45.13 -26.82
C PHE A 213 -4.73 -45.31 -26.41
N THR A 214 -5.20 -46.55 -26.36
CA THR A 214 -6.53 -46.88 -25.85
C THR A 214 -6.43 -47.85 -24.68
N ASN A 215 -7.02 -47.48 -23.54
CA ASN A 215 -7.16 -48.34 -22.38
C ASN A 215 -8.64 -48.65 -22.13
N THR A 216 -9.06 -49.88 -22.41
CA THR A 216 -10.35 -50.43 -21.97
C THR A 216 -10.18 -51.46 -20.84
N GLY A 217 -8.95 -51.85 -20.55
CA GLY A 217 -8.56 -52.81 -19.53
C GLY A 217 -8.23 -52.17 -18.18
N LYS A 218 -7.28 -52.78 -17.46
CA LYS A 218 -6.82 -52.31 -16.14
C LYS A 218 -5.34 -51.99 -16.15
N ILE A 219 -4.97 -50.91 -15.48
CA ILE A 219 -3.58 -50.52 -15.17
C ILE A 219 -3.49 -50.32 -13.66
N PHE A 220 -2.56 -51.01 -13.01
CA PHE A 220 -2.26 -50.87 -11.59
C PHE A 220 -0.76 -50.63 -11.39
N SER A 221 -0.37 -49.56 -10.71
CA SER A 221 1.04 -49.21 -10.48
C SER A 221 1.24 -48.26 -9.29
N ASN A 222 2.50 -47.89 -8.98
CA ASN A 222 2.78 -46.78 -8.06
C ASN A 222 2.65 -45.42 -8.74
N SER A 223 3.14 -45.34 -9.98
CA SER A 223 2.95 -44.19 -10.86
C SER A 223 2.67 -44.61 -12.30
N CYS A 224 2.04 -43.74 -13.07
CA CYS A 224 1.72 -43.97 -14.47
C CYS A 224 2.02 -42.74 -15.32
N GLU A 225 2.85 -42.90 -16.36
CA GLU A 225 3.12 -41.87 -17.35
C GLU A 225 2.65 -42.35 -18.73
N ILE A 226 1.76 -41.59 -19.36
CA ILE A 226 1.23 -41.85 -20.69
C ILE A 226 1.53 -40.64 -21.57
N ALA A 227 2.14 -40.89 -22.71
CA ALA A 227 2.37 -39.86 -23.72
C ALA A 227 1.97 -40.36 -25.10
N ALA A 228 1.27 -39.53 -25.90
CA ALA A 228 0.92 -39.84 -27.28
C ALA A 228 1.25 -38.70 -28.26
N CYS A 229 1.78 -39.03 -29.43
CA CYS A 229 2.03 -38.10 -30.53
C CYS A 229 0.80 -38.06 -31.44
N ALA A 230 0.15 -36.91 -31.57
CA ALA A 230 -1.06 -36.81 -32.35
C ALA A 230 -1.23 -35.40 -32.89
N ASN A 231 -1.89 -35.27 -34.03
CA ASN A 231 -2.39 -33.98 -34.49
C ASN A 231 -3.36 -33.40 -33.45
N PRO A 232 -3.34 -32.08 -33.18
CA PRO A 232 -4.33 -31.39 -32.35
C PRO A 232 -5.81 -31.70 -32.61
N PHE A 233 -6.16 -32.23 -33.78
CA PHE A 233 -7.55 -32.58 -34.13
C PHE A 233 -7.86 -34.07 -34.05
N SER A 234 -6.93 -34.92 -33.60
CA SER A 234 -7.13 -36.36 -33.51
C SER A 234 -7.28 -36.83 -32.06
N SER A 235 -8.18 -37.81 -31.87
CA SER A 235 -8.32 -38.48 -30.58
C SER A 235 -7.12 -39.39 -30.35
N ALA A 236 -6.22 -38.97 -29.46
CA ALA A 236 -4.95 -39.63 -29.23
C ALA A 236 -5.03 -40.62 -28.07
N ILE A 237 -5.72 -40.25 -26.98
CA ILE A 237 -5.75 -41.04 -25.76
C ILE A 237 -7.21 -41.27 -25.32
N ASN A 238 -7.63 -42.53 -25.27
CA ASN A 238 -8.98 -42.94 -24.86
C ASN A 238 -8.92 -43.87 -23.64
N LEU A 239 -9.53 -43.45 -22.52
CA LEU A 239 -9.41 -44.12 -21.21
C LEU A 239 -10.79 -44.51 -20.66
N SER A 240 -11.35 -45.61 -21.18
CA SER A 240 -12.63 -46.17 -20.72
C SER A 240 -12.47 -47.31 -19.71
N GLY A 241 -11.23 -47.79 -19.50
CA GLY A 241 -10.86 -48.79 -18.50
C GLY A 241 -10.58 -48.18 -17.12
N SER A 242 -9.75 -48.87 -16.32
CA SER A 242 -9.30 -48.35 -15.03
C SER A 242 -7.79 -48.08 -15.00
N ILE A 243 -7.38 -46.95 -14.44
CA ILE A 243 -6.00 -46.65 -14.04
C ILE A 243 -6.02 -46.43 -12.53
N THR A 244 -5.28 -47.25 -11.77
CA THR A 244 -5.16 -47.13 -10.33
C THR A 244 -3.70 -46.99 -9.96
N THR A 245 -3.36 -45.89 -9.30
CA THR A 245 -2.03 -45.65 -8.75
C THR A 245 -2.08 -45.55 -7.23
N VAL A 246 -1.08 -46.12 -6.55
CA VAL A 246 -0.95 -46.08 -5.08
C VAL A 246 0.45 -45.58 -4.73
N GLY A 247 0.59 -44.67 -3.75
CA GLY A 247 1.92 -44.16 -3.41
C GLY A 247 2.83 -45.23 -2.81
N ASP A 248 4.14 -44.96 -2.79
CA ASP A 248 5.16 -45.86 -2.22
C ASP A 248 4.94 -46.13 -0.72
N SER A 249 4.23 -45.23 -0.03
CA SER A 249 3.79 -45.41 1.35
C SER A 249 2.27 -45.37 1.46
N SER A 250 1.72 -46.00 2.51
CA SER A 250 0.26 -45.98 2.77
C SER A 250 -0.29 -44.59 3.12
N GLN A 251 0.58 -43.58 3.19
CA GLN A 251 0.22 -42.18 3.41
C GLN A 251 0.24 -41.36 2.12
N ASP A 252 0.85 -41.87 1.04
CA ASP A 252 1.09 -41.13 -0.20
C ASP A 252 0.09 -41.53 -1.29
N MET A 253 -0.34 -40.54 -2.06
CA MET A 253 -1.17 -40.74 -3.24
C MET A 253 -0.29 -41.11 -4.44
N GLY A 254 -0.71 -42.09 -5.25
CA GLY A 254 -0.04 -42.42 -6.51
C GLY A 254 -0.16 -41.29 -7.53
N SER A 255 0.70 -41.26 -8.56
CA SER A 255 0.72 -40.17 -9.54
C SER A 255 0.48 -40.65 -10.97
N ILE A 256 -0.25 -39.84 -11.73
CA ILE A 256 -0.64 -40.09 -13.11
C ILE A 256 -0.31 -38.85 -13.95
N ARG A 257 0.52 -39.01 -14.97
CA ARG A 257 0.85 -37.95 -15.94
C ARG A 257 0.41 -38.38 -17.33
N ILE A 258 -0.42 -37.57 -17.98
CA ILE A 258 -0.94 -37.84 -19.33
C ILE A 258 -0.70 -36.63 -20.22
N THR A 259 0.03 -36.83 -21.33
CA THR A 259 0.37 -35.72 -22.24
C THR A 259 0.18 -36.10 -23.70
N THR A 260 -0.43 -35.21 -24.48
CA THR A 260 -0.51 -35.36 -25.94
C THR A 260 -0.69 -33.99 -26.59
N GLU A 261 -0.40 -33.89 -27.89
CA GLU A 261 -0.78 -32.72 -28.69
C GLU A 261 -2.21 -32.84 -29.24
N GLY A 262 -2.82 -34.04 -29.26
CA GLY A 262 -4.20 -34.29 -29.69
C GLY A 262 -5.20 -34.25 -28.53
N ASP A 263 -6.28 -35.03 -28.62
CA ASP A 263 -7.34 -35.07 -27.61
C ASP A 263 -7.19 -36.22 -26.59
N ILE A 264 -7.63 -35.97 -25.35
CA ILE A 264 -7.81 -36.97 -24.29
C ILE A 264 -9.31 -37.13 -23.97
N ALA A 265 -9.79 -38.38 -23.93
CA ALA A 265 -11.11 -38.72 -23.41
C ALA A 265 -11.01 -39.62 -22.17
N PHE A 266 -11.49 -39.12 -21.03
CA PHE A 266 -11.72 -39.90 -19.82
C PHE A 266 -13.16 -40.42 -19.82
N ASP A 267 -13.35 -41.75 -19.78
CA ASP A 267 -14.66 -42.42 -19.81
C ASP A 267 -14.79 -43.56 -18.78
N GLY A 268 -13.73 -43.78 -17.99
CA GLY A 268 -13.66 -44.84 -16.98
C GLY A 268 -13.19 -44.33 -15.62
N TYR A 269 -12.46 -45.18 -14.90
CA TYR A 269 -12.01 -44.91 -13.54
C TYR A 269 -10.53 -44.57 -13.49
N THR A 270 -10.18 -43.41 -12.92
CA THR A 270 -8.79 -42.98 -12.72
C THR A 270 -8.58 -42.67 -11.24
N TYR A 271 -7.71 -43.41 -10.56
CA TYR A 271 -7.41 -43.22 -9.14
C TYR A 271 -5.93 -42.87 -8.93
N GLY A 272 -5.66 -41.69 -8.37
CA GLY A 272 -4.33 -41.10 -8.29
C GLY A 272 -4.35 -39.59 -8.47
N SER A 273 -3.29 -38.90 -8.02
CA SER A 273 -3.04 -37.50 -8.38
C SER A 273 -2.81 -37.41 -9.89
N LEU A 274 -3.53 -36.53 -10.58
CA LEU A 274 -3.55 -36.46 -12.04
C LEU A 274 -2.98 -35.13 -12.56
N ASP A 275 -2.04 -35.21 -13.50
CA ASP A 275 -1.61 -34.12 -14.37
C ASP A 275 -1.90 -34.50 -15.83
N ALA A 276 -2.90 -33.89 -16.46
CA ALA A 276 -3.29 -34.13 -17.85
C ALA A 276 -3.15 -32.86 -18.71
N ALA A 277 -2.49 -32.98 -19.86
CA ALA A 277 -2.34 -31.89 -20.84
C ALA A 277 -2.58 -32.35 -22.28
N ALA A 278 -3.42 -31.61 -23.02
CA ALA A 278 -3.85 -31.93 -24.39
C ALA A 278 -4.40 -30.72 -25.14
N GLU A 279 -4.75 -30.85 -26.43
CA GLU A 279 -5.49 -29.82 -27.16
C GLU A 279 -6.93 -29.69 -26.63
N ASN A 280 -7.68 -30.80 -26.64
CA ASN A 280 -8.99 -30.89 -26.01
C ASN A 280 -9.04 -32.04 -25.00
N ILE A 281 -9.67 -31.80 -23.85
CA ILE A 281 -9.92 -32.83 -22.83
C ILE A 281 -11.42 -32.95 -22.60
N LEU A 282 -11.93 -34.16 -22.78
CA LEU A 282 -13.31 -34.54 -22.48
C LEU A 282 -13.34 -35.48 -21.28
N VAL A 283 -14.04 -35.08 -20.22
CA VAL A 283 -14.41 -35.96 -19.11
C VAL A 283 -15.89 -36.31 -19.30
N THR A 284 -16.18 -37.55 -19.68
CA THR A 284 -17.54 -37.99 -20.02
C THR A 284 -18.38 -38.21 -18.75
N LYS A 285 -19.68 -38.43 -18.94
CA LYS A 285 -20.64 -38.71 -17.86
C LYS A 285 -20.32 -39.95 -17.02
N ASP A 286 -19.58 -40.91 -17.58
CA ASP A 286 -19.27 -42.18 -16.93
C ASP A 286 -17.88 -42.15 -16.25
N ALA A 287 -17.15 -41.05 -16.42
CA ALA A 287 -15.81 -40.87 -15.89
C ALA A 287 -15.81 -40.52 -14.40
N SER A 288 -14.90 -41.16 -13.65
CA SER A 288 -14.60 -40.85 -12.26
C SER A 288 -13.09 -40.71 -12.08
N ILE A 289 -12.64 -39.48 -11.84
CA ILE A 289 -11.25 -39.14 -11.54
C ILE A 289 -11.17 -38.87 -10.02
N ASP A 290 -10.50 -39.75 -9.29
CA ASP A 290 -10.48 -39.77 -7.84
C ASP A 290 -9.05 -39.76 -7.29
N ALA A 291 -8.63 -38.62 -6.76
CA ALA A 291 -7.40 -38.44 -5.99
C ALA A 291 -7.70 -38.29 -4.48
N SER A 292 -8.85 -38.80 -4.00
CA SER A 292 -9.22 -38.73 -2.59
C SER A 292 -8.38 -39.69 -1.75
N HIS A 293 -8.01 -39.28 -0.53
CA HIS A 293 -7.24 -40.11 0.39
C HIS A 293 -7.75 -39.98 1.82
N SER A 294 -7.32 -40.88 2.71
CA SER A 294 -7.70 -40.78 4.14
C SER A 294 -7.15 -39.51 4.80
N THR A 295 -5.89 -39.16 4.51
CA THR A 295 -5.16 -38.09 5.18
C THR A 295 -4.45 -37.09 4.27
N HIS A 296 -4.08 -37.49 3.06
CA HIS A 296 -3.31 -36.68 2.11
C HIS A 296 -3.82 -36.91 0.69
N PRO A 297 -4.97 -36.31 0.32
CA PRO A 297 -5.46 -36.41 -1.06
C PRO A 297 -4.47 -35.79 -2.05
N GLY A 298 -4.50 -36.29 -3.29
CA GLY A 298 -3.76 -35.72 -4.41
C GLY A 298 -4.50 -34.57 -5.09
N ASN A 299 -3.92 -34.05 -6.17
CA ASN A 299 -4.49 -32.96 -6.96
C ASN A 299 -4.98 -33.49 -8.31
N ILE A 300 -5.91 -32.76 -8.94
CA ILE A 300 -6.35 -33.01 -10.31
C ILE A 300 -6.07 -31.75 -11.12
N ASN A 301 -5.08 -31.81 -12.00
CA ASN A 301 -4.71 -30.73 -12.90
C ASN A 301 -5.00 -31.13 -14.34
N ILE A 302 -5.92 -30.44 -15.00
CA ILE A 302 -6.37 -30.71 -16.37
C ILE A 302 -6.19 -29.42 -17.18
N PHE A 303 -5.26 -29.47 -18.13
CA PHE A 303 -4.88 -28.35 -18.98
C PHE A 303 -5.20 -28.64 -20.45
N GLY A 304 -6.16 -27.93 -21.03
CA GLY A 304 -6.44 -27.99 -22.47
C GLY A 304 -5.93 -26.75 -23.19
N SER A 305 -5.13 -26.82 -24.25
CA SER A 305 -4.77 -25.60 -25.00
C SER A 305 -5.97 -24.97 -25.68
N SER A 306 -6.94 -25.77 -26.14
CA SER A 306 -8.21 -25.30 -26.71
C SER A 306 -9.36 -25.47 -25.72
N LYS A 307 -9.60 -26.69 -25.22
CA LYS A 307 -10.84 -26.97 -24.49
C LYS A 307 -10.69 -27.97 -23.34
N VAL A 308 -11.38 -27.70 -22.24
CA VAL A 308 -11.68 -28.68 -21.18
C VAL A 308 -13.20 -28.74 -21.01
N TYR A 309 -13.77 -29.95 -21.08
CA TYR A 309 -15.20 -30.17 -20.94
C TYR A 309 -15.48 -31.32 -19.98
N VAL A 310 -16.17 -31.02 -18.87
CA VAL A 310 -16.65 -32.00 -17.90
C VAL A 310 -18.16 -32.18 -18.08
N SER A 311 -18.59 -33.41 -18.35
CA SER A 311 -19.97 -33.74 -18.71
C SER A 311 -20.85 -34.03 -17.50
N ASP A 312 -22.17 -34.05 -17.74
CA ASP A 312 -23.17 -34.26 -16.69
C ASP A 312 -23.07 -35.67 -16.12
N GLY A 313 -22.84 -35.79 -14.81
CA GLY A 313 -22.59 -37.07 -14.13
C GLY A 313 -21.12 -37.39 -13.86
N ALA A 314 -20.17 -36.70 -14.51
CA ALA A 314 -18.74 -36.89 -14.26
C ALA A 314 -18.37 -36.55 -12.80
N LEU A 315 -17.44 -37.29 -12.20
CA LEU A 315 -16.92 -37.03 -10.85
C LEU A 315 -15.42 -36.72 -10.88
N LEU A 316 -15.04 -35.59 -10.29
CA LEU A 316 -13.65 -35.25 -9.97
C LEU A 316 -13.57 -35.07 -8.45
N SER A 317 -12.71 -35.83 -7.76
CA SER A 317 -12.64 -35.82 -6.29
C SER A 317 -11.20 -35.79 -5.79
N THR A 318 -10.91 -34.90 -4.86
CA THR A 318 -9.62 -34.70 -4.18
C THR A 318 -9.85 -34.55 -2.66
N GLN A 319 -10.91 -35.17 -2.13
CA GLN A 319 -11.30 -34.96 -0.73
C GLN A 319 -10.44 -35.78 0.25
N ALA A 320 -10.26 -35.25 1.45
CA ALA A 320 -9.76 -36.02 2.58
C ALA A 320 -10.93 -36.76 3.26
N ASN A 321 -10.81 -38.08 3.43
CA ASN A 321 -11.90 -38.91 3.96
C ASN A 321 -11.90 -39.04 5.49
N VAL A 322 -10.77 -38.75 6.16
CA VAL A 322 -10.64 -38.82 7.63
C VAL A 322 -10.11 -37.50 8.19
N LYS A 323 -8.82 -37.20 7.99
CA LYS A 323 -8.16 -36.03 8.56
C LYS A 323 -7.08 -35.51 7.63
N GLY A 324 -7.29 -34.35 7.03
CA GLY A 324 -6.38 -33.74 6.07
C GLY A 324 -7.07 -32.63 5.29
N ASP A 325 -6.27 -31.76 4.68
CA ASP A 325 -6.80 -30.75 3.76
C ASP A 325 -7.27 -31.42 2.46
N GLY A 326 -8.29 -30.88 1.81
CA GLY A 326 -8.66 -31.28 0.44
C GLY A 326 -7.56 -30.88 -0.55
N GLY A 327 -7.31 -31.71 -1.56
CA GLY A 327 -6.40 -31.39 -2.67
C GLY A 327 -7.06 -30.48 -3.71
N ASP A 328 -6.30 -29.84 -4.58
CA ASP A 328 -6.83 -28.86 -5.54
C ASP A 328 -7.35 -29.52 -6.84
N ILE A 329 -8.38 -28.92 -7.45
CA ILE A 329 -8.85 -29.26 -8.79
C ILE A 329 -8.68 -28.04 -9.70
N ASN A 330 -7.82 -28.15 -10.70
CA ASN A 330 -7.52 -27.07 -11.64
C ASN A 330 -7.94 -27.48 -13.06
N LEU A 331 -8.93 -26.79 -13.61
CA LEU A 331 -9.48 -27.02 -14.95
C LEU A 331 -9.24 -25.77 -15.79
N ILE A 332 -8.20 -25.80 -16.63
CA ILE A 332 -7.73 -24.60 -17.34
C ILE A 332 -7.67 -24.84 -18.85
N ALA A 333 -8.27 -23.95 -19.63
CA ALA A 333 -8.19 -23.98 -21.10
C ALA A 333 -8.49 -22.64 -21.77
N ASN A 334 -8.47 -22.55 -23.10
CA ASN A 334 -9.12 -21.41 -23.78
C ASN A 334 -10.62 -21.38 -23.47
N ILE A 335 -11.27 -22.54 -23.49
CA ILE A 335 -12.67 -22.75 -23.14
C ILE A 335 -12.75 -23.83 -22.05
N ALA A 336 -13.16 -23.48 -20.83
CA ALA A 336 -13.30 -24.40 -19.72
C ALA A 336 -14.78 -24.51 -19.28
N VAL A 337 -15.35 -25.71 -19.33
CA VAL A 337 -16.78 -25.92 -19.04
C VAL A 337 -16.99 -27.12 -18.13
N VAL A 338 -17.79 -26.93 -17.07
CA VAL A 338 -18.26 -28.01 -16.19
C VAL A 338 -19.78 -28.11 -16.26
N GLN A 339 -20.30 -28.92 -17.18
CA GLN A 339 -21.72 -29.08 -17.43
C GLN A 339 -22.29 -30.23 -16.62
N GLY A 340 -22.92 -29.98 -15.46
CA GLY A 340 -23.53 -31.03 -14.62
C GLY A 340 -22.54 -31.97 -13.93
N GLY A 341 -21.24 -31.78 -14.13
CA GLY A 341 -20.19 -32.51 -13.42
C GLY A 341 -20.11 -32.13 -11.93
N TYR A 342 -19.54 -33.04 -11.14
CA TYR A 342 -19.35 -32.88 -9.70
C TYR A 342 -17.86 -32.79 -9.37
N CYS A 343 -17.43 -31.65 -8.83
CA CYS A 343 -16.05 -31.44 -8.37
C CYS A 343 -16.03 -31.35 -6.83
N LYS A 344 -15.28 -32.23 -6.17
CA LYS A 344 -15.20 -32.33 -4.70
C LYS A 344 -13.78 -32.18 -4.21
N SER A 345 -13.52 -31.14 -3.44
CA SER A 345 -12.24 -30.82 -2.84
C SER A 345 -12.44 -30.47 -1.35
N CYS A 346 -12.97 -31.44 -0.60
CA CYS A 346 -13.37 -31.22 0.81
C CYS A 346 -12.26 -31.62 1.78
N GLY A 347 -12.16 -30.88 2.89
CA GLY A 347 -11.33 -31.26 4.04
C GLY A 347 -11.90 -32.46 4.80
N GLY A 348 -11.06 -33.08 5.62
CA GLY A 348 -11.41 -34.26 6.39
C GLY A 348 -12.45 -33.99 7.49
N PRO A 349 -13.36 -34.93 7.78
CA PRO A 349 -14.35 -34.78 8.85
C PRO A 349 -13.74 -34.63 10.25
N GLU A 350 -12.54 -35.18 10.49
CA GLU A 350 -11.81 -35.04 11.76
C GLU A 350 -10.85 -33.84 11.79
N GLY A 351 -10.79 -33.06 10.71
CA GLY A 351 -9.97 -31.85 10.59
C GLY A 351 -9.33 -31.69 9.20
N GLY A 352 -9.14 -30.43 8.80
CA GLY A 352 -8.53 -30.01 7.54
C GLY A 352 -9.38 -29.01 6.77
N HIS A 353 -8.71 -28.13 6.02
CA HIS A 353 -9.31 -27.14 5.14
C HIS A 353 -9.88 -27.78 3.87
N GLY A 354 -10.90 -27.15 3.28
CA GLY A 354 -11.28 -27.47 1.91
C GLY A 354 -10.18 -27.05 0.94
N GLY A 355 -9.97 -27.83 -0.12
CA GLY A 355 -9.05 -27.46 -1.19
C GLY A 355 -9.71 -26.52 -2.20
N ASN A 356 -8.90 -25.94 -3.07
CA ASN A 356 -9.36 -24.96 -4.04
C ASN A 356 -9.85 -25.64 -5.31
N ILE A 357 -10.79 -24.98 -5.97
CA ILE A 357 -11.20 -25.35 -7.33
C ILE A 357 -11.01 -24.13 -8.22
N GLU A 358 -10.09 -24.25 -9.18
CA GLU A 358 -9.88 -23.28 -10.23
C GLU A 358 -10.56 -23.75 -11.51
N LEU A 359 -11.43 -22.90 -12.04
CA LEU A 359 -12.03 -23.07 -13.36
C LEU A 359 -11.74 -21.82 -14.17
N SER A 360 -10.67 -21.88 -14.97
CA SER A 360 -10.14 -20.71 -15.69
C SER A 360 -10.14 -20.97 -17.18
N GLY A 361 -11.00 -20.24 -17.90
CA GLY A 361 -11.02 -20.21 -19.34
C GLY A 361 -10.36 -18.93 -19.86
N LYS A 362 -9.28 -19.00 -20.65
CA LYS A 362 -8.61 -17.80 -21.19
C LYS A 362 -9.60 -16.89 -21.94
N LYS A 363 -10.52 -17.51 -22.68
CA LYS A 363 -11.57 -16.81 -23.45
C LYS A 363 -12.96 -16.98 -22.84
N HIS A 364 -13.32 -18.20 -22.43
CA HIS A 364 -14.66 -18.48 -21.92
C HIS A 364 -14.65 -19.53 -20.81
N VAL A 365 -15.50 -19.30 -19.81
CA VAL A 365 -15.77 -20.23 -18.73
C VAL A 365 -17.27 -20.37 -18.50
N ALA A 366 -17.74 -21.57 -18.19
CA ALA A 366 -19.12 -21.80 -17.80
C ALA A 366 -19.23 -23.01 -16.85
N TRP A 367 -20.11 -22.94 -15.85
CA TRP A 367 -20.15 -23.98 -14.81
C TRP A 367 -21.56 -24.34 -14.30
N PRO A 368 -22.44 -24.94 -15.12
CA PRO A 368 -23.71 -25.47 -14.61
C PRO A 368 -23.48 -26.81 -13.91
N GLY A 369 -22.44 -26.89 -13.09
CA GLY A 369 -22.01 -28.06 -12.33
C GLY A 369 -22.10 -27.80 -10.84
N SER A 370 -21.63 -28.76 -10.05
CA SER A 370 -21.62 -28.66 -8.58
C SER A 370 -20.21 -28.71 -8.03
N PHE A 371 -19.87 -27.75 -7.18
CA PHE A 371 -18.55 -27.60 -6.59
C PHE A 371 -18.65 -27.66 -5.06
N SER A 372 -17.95 -28.62 -4.45
CA SER A 372 -17.91 -28.77 -3.00
C SER A 372 -16.48 -28.60 -2.50
N ARG A 373 -16.24 -27.51 -1.76
CA ARG A 373 -14.94 -27.15 -1.17
C ARG A 373 -15.01 -27.05 0.35
N GLN A 374 -15.94 -27.79 0.94
CA GLN A 374 -16.29 -27.63 2.34
C GLN A 374 -15.18 -28.12 3.27
N ALA A 375 -15.07 -27.50 4.44
CA ALA A 375 -14.34 -28.04 5.58
C ALA A 375 -15.38 -28.51 6.61
N PRO A 376 -15.68 -29.82 6.71
CA PRO A 376 -16.74 -30.31 7.60
C PRO A 376 -16.44 -30.08 9.09
N HIS A 377 -15.16 -30.00 9.46
CA HIS A 377 -14.74 -29.70 10.82
C HIS A 377 -14.83 -28.19 11.11
N PRO A 378 -15.48 -27.75 12.21
CA PRO A 378 -15.84 -26.34 12.44
C PRO A 378 -14.64 -25.38 12.62
N ASP A 379 -13.47 -25.90 13.01
CA ASP A 379 -12.25 -25.10 13.19
C ASP A 379 -11.51 -24.77 11.88
N PHE A 380 -11.99 -25.30 10.75
CA PHE A 380 -11.34 -25.15 9.45
C PHE A 380 -12.23 -24.40 8.46
N SER A 381 -11.61 -23.80 7.45
CA SER A 381 -12.28 -22.99 6.43
C SER A 381 -12.43 -23.76 5.13
N PRO A 382 -13.53 -23.55 4.37
CA PRO A 382 -13.66 -24.09 3.02
C PRO A 382 -12.64 -23.47 2.07
N GLY A 383 -12.36 -24.18 0.99
CA GLY A 383 -11.45 -23.72 -0.06
C GLY A 383 -12.10 -22.74 -1.03
N LYS A 384 -11.27 -22.16 -1.91
CA LYS A 384 -11.66 -21.05 -2.78
C LYS A 384 -12.20 -21.54 -4.12
N PHE A 385 -13.17 -20.84 -4.68
CA PHE A 385 -13.46 -20.89 -6.12
C PHE A 385 -12.65 -19.80 -6.82
N ILE A 386 -11.94 -20.17 -7.89
CA ILE A 386 -11.07 -19.24 -8.60
C ILE A 386 -11.47 -19.24 -10.08
N ILE A 387 -11.63 -18.04 -10.63
CA ILE A 387 -11.83 -17.80 -12.06
C ILE A 387 -10.82 -16.75 -12.49
N ASP A 388 -9.96 -17.07 -13.46
CA ASP A 388 -8.86 -16.21 -13.89
C ASP A 388 -8.65 -16.22 -15.42
N PRO A 389 -9.57 -15.63 -16.21
CA PRO A 389 -9.43 -15.54 -17.67
C PRO A 389 -8.33 -14.55 -18.11
N GLU A 390 -7.97 -14.62 -19.40
CA GLU A 390 -7.13 -13.63 -20.07
C GLU A 390 -7.95 -12.45 -20.63
N SER A 391 -9.29 -12.53 -20.60
CA SER A 391 -10.21 -11.58 -21.25
C SER A 391 -10.95 -10.67 -20.27
N ASP A 392 -11.59 -9.63 -20.81
CA ASP A 392 -12.49 -8.76 -20.05
C ASP A 392 -13.68 -9.54 -19.48
N ILE A 393 -13.95 -9.37 -18.17
CA ILE A 393 -15.04 -10.03 -17.44
C ILE A 393 -16.19 -9.04 -17.24
N THR A 394 -17.38 -9.44 -17.65
CA THR A 394 -18.64 -8.76 -17.33
C THR A 394 -19.46 -9.62 -16.36
N LEU A 395 -19.81 -9.07 -15.19
CA LEU A 395 -20.78 -9.69 -14.28
C LEU A 395 -22.19 -9.20 -14.62
N SER A 396 -23.10 -10.13 -14.90
CA SER A 396 -24.48 -9.82 -15.25
C SER A 396 -25.48 -10.91 -14.82
N TYR A 397 -26.77 -10.71 -15.12
CA TYR A 397 -27.79 -11.77 -15.02
C TYR A 397 -27.99 -12.56 -16.31
N ARG A 398 -27.23 -12.26 -17.36
CA ARG A 398 -27.25 -13.07 -18.58
C ARG A 398 -26.70 -14.43 -18.22
N GLU A 399 -27.27 -15.46 -18.82
CA GLU A 399 -26.75 -16.81 -18.65
C GLU A 399 -25.25 -16.84 -19.01
N ASP A 400 -24.48 -17.63 -18.27
CA ASP A 400 -23.11 -18.02 -18.65
C ASP A 400 -23.10 -18.74 -20.02
N TYR A 401 -24.30 -19.16 -20.42
CA TYR A 401 -24.67 -19.91 -21.59
C TYR A 401 -25.15 -19.02 -22.72
N ASN A 402 -24.23 -18.61 -23.57
CA ASN A 402 -24.62 -18.45 -24.97
C ASN A 402 -24.07 -19.60 -25.80
N TYR A 403 -24.53 -20.81 -25.47
CA TYR A 403 -24.23 -22.06 -26.15
C TYR A 403 -25.52 -22.76 -26.54
N ASN A 404 -25.48 -23.50 -27.64
CA ASN A 404 -26.52 -24.42 -28.00
C ASN A 404 -26.08 -25.81 -27.52
N ILE A 405 -26.81 -26.39 -26.55
CA ILE A 405 -26.54 -27.70 -25.90
C ILE A 405 -26.40 -28.87 -26.91
N LEU A 406 -26.76 -28.64 -28.18
CA LEU A 406 -26.93 -29.68 -29.20
C LEU A 406 -25.74 -29.87 -30.17
N ASP A 407 -24.67 -29.07 -30.11
CA ASP A 407 -23.54 -29.17 -31.05
C ASP A 407 -22.19 -29.43 -30.36
N GLN A 408 -21.52 -30.51 -30.78
CA GLN A 408 -20.18 -30.90 -30.32
C GLN A 408 -19.07 -29.96 -30.82
N ASN A 409 -19.39 -28.92 -31.62
CA ASN A 409 -18.42 -27.97 -32.18
C ASN A 409 -18.34 -26.58 -31.50
N TRP A 410 -18.99 -26.39 -30.33
CA TRP A 410 -18.79 -25.31 -29.34
C TRP A 410 -18.16 -23.99 -29.85
N VAL A 411 -18.94 -23.14 -30.52
CA VAL A 411 -18.49 -21.81 -30.93
C VAL A 411 -19.04 -20.76 -29.94
N PRO A 412 -18.18 -19.99 -29.24
CA PRO A 412 -18.62 -18.87 -28.43
C PRO A 412 -19.33 -17.82 -29.29
N THR A 413 -20.35 -17.16 -28.76
CA THR A 413 -21.18 -16.20 -29.51
C THR A 413 -20.98 -14.74 -29.10
N PHE A 414 -20.08 -14.46 -28.14
CA PHE A 414 -19.83 -13.12 -27.59
C PHE A 414 -18.34 -12.80 -27.53
N ASP A 415 -18.02 -11.53 -27.71
CA ASP A 415 -16.64 -11.01 -27.72
C ASP A 415 -16.05 -10.78 -26.30
N SER A 416 -16.89 -10.77 -25.24
CA SER A 416 -16.45 -10.63 -23.83
C SER A 416 -16.97 -11.77 -22.95
N MET A 417 -16.20 -12.12 -21.92
CA MET A 417 -16.57 -13.17 -20.97
C MET A 417 -17.66 -12.68 -20.02
N ASN A 418 -18.74 -13.44 -19.88
CA ASN A 418 -19.82 -13.15 -18.95
C ASN A 418 -19.78 -14.12 -17.75
N VAL A 419 -19.95 -13.57 -16.55
CA VAL A 419 -20.15 -14.32 -15.30
C VAL A 419 -21.53 -14.00 -14.75
N ASN A 420 -22.35 -15.04 -14.62
CA ASN A 420 -23.70 -14.96 -14.09
C ASN A 420 -23.63 -14.78 -12.58
N VAL A 421 -24.25 -13.71 -12.11
CA VAL A 421 -24.25 -13.34 -10.70
C VAL A 421 -24.96 -14.38 -9.83
N ASN A 422 -25.96 -15.09 -10.33
CA ASN A 422 -26.65 -16.13 -9.55
C ASN A 422 -25.75 -17.37 -9.36
N SER A 423 -25.05 -17.81 -10.40
CA SER A 423 -24.04 -18.88 -10.31
C SER A 423 -22.94 -18.50 -9.31
N LEU A 424 -22.48 -17.25 -9.37
CA LEU A 424 -21.46 -16.73 -8.45
C LEU A 424 -21.94 -16.70 -6.99
N ILE A 425 -23.20 -16.31 -6.73
CA ILE A 425 -23.80 -16.35 -5.39
C ILE A 425 -23.89 -17.79 -4.86
N GLN A 426 -24.20 -18.78 -5.71
CA GLN A 426 -24.20 -20.18 -5.31
C GLN A 426 -22.81 -20.64 -4.86
N GLU A 427 -21.76 -20.24 -5.59
CA GLU A 427 -20.38 -20.53 -5.22
C GLU A 427 -19.95 -19.84 -3.92
N LEU A 428 -20.39 -18.59 -3.71
CA LEU A 428 -20.18 -17.86 -2.46
C LEU A 428 -20.86 -18.51 -1.26
N ASN A 429 -21.93 -19.29 -1.43
CA ASN A 429 -22.53 -20.07 -0.34
C ASN A 429 -21.66 -21.28 0.06
N ASN A 430 -20.73 -21.69 -0.81
CA ASN A 430 -19.87 -22.86 -0.62
C ASN A 430 -18.43 -22.52 -0.18
N GLY A 431 -18.06 -21.25 -0.15
CA GLY A 431 -16.73 -20.79 0.26
C GLY A 431 -16.35 -19.45 -0.39
N PRO A 432 -15.14 -18.93 -0.13
CA PRO A 432 -14.67 -17.69 -0.74
C PRO A 432 -14.57 -17.79 -2.26
N VAL A 433 -14.82 -16.68 -2.96
CA VAL A 433 -14.68 -16.61 -4.42
C VAL A 433 -13.69 -15.52 -4.82
N ILE A 434 -12.80 -15.86 -5.76
CA ILE A 434 -11.83 -14.95 -6.36
C ILE A 434 -12.09 -14.88 -7.87
N ILE A 435 -12.39 -13.67 -8.34
CA ILE A 435 -12.45 -13.32 -9.75
C ILE A 435 -11.19 -12.51 -10.06
N SER A 436 -10.41 -12.99 -11.01
CA SER A 436 -9.10 -12.44 -11.32
C SER A 436 -8.91 -12.27 -12.83
N THR A 437 -8.04 -11.36 -13.24
CA THR A 437 -7.56 -11.24 -14.62
C THR A 437 -6.02 -11.12 -14.60
N THR A 438 -5.30 -12.17 -14.20
CA THR A 438 -3.84 -12.13 -13.93
C THR A 438 -2.94 -12.21 -15.15
N PHE A 439 -3.45 -12.43 -16.36
CA PHE A 439 -2.64 -12.58 -17.56
C PHE A 439 -2.46 -11.23 -18.30
N PRO A 440 -1.33 -10.52 -18.17
CA PRO A 440 -1.11 -9.29 -18.91
C PRO A 440 -0.61 -9.67 -20.31
N VAL A 441 -1.50 -9.65 -21.31
CA VAL A 441 -1.08 -9.89 -22.70
C VAL A 441 -0.45 -8.61 -23.26
N GLY A 442 0.87 -8.45 -23.07
CA GLY A 442 1.69 -7.44 -23.75
C GLY A 442 1.56 -5.99 -23.26
N PRO A 443 2.21 -5.03 -23.96
CA PRO A 443 2.36 -3.63 -23.52
C PRO A 443 1.09 -2.75 -23.60
N GLN A 444 -0.10 -3.35 -23.66
CA GLN A 444 -1.43 -2.71 -23.68
C GLN A 444 -2.45 -3.51 -22.84
N GLY A 445 -1.98 -4.13 -21.73
CA GLY A 445 -2.64 -5.24 -21.01
C GLY A 445 -4.17 -5.27 -21.02
N GLU A 446 -4.74 -6.15 -21.84
CA GLU A 446 -6.17 -6.47 -21.83
C GLU A 446 -6.58 -7.10 -20.48
N GLY A 447 -7.83 -6.90 -20.06
CA GLY A 447 -8.36 -7.35 -18.78
C GLY A 447 -9.07 -6.23 -18.02
N SER A 448 -10.36 -6.42 -17.79
CA SER A 448 -11.18 -5.55 -16.94
C SER A 448 -12.19 -6.40 -16.20
N ILE A 449 -12.68 -5.87 -15.08
CA ILE A 449 -13.81 -6.45 -14.37
C ILE A 449 -14.91 -5.40 -14.32
N HIS A 450 -16.02 -5.65 -15.02
CA HIS A 450 -17.18 -4.76 -15.05
C HIS A 450 -18.40 -5.44 -14.43
N VAL A 451 -18.99 -4.83 -13.42
CA VAL A 451 -20.30 -5.24 -12.87
C VAL A 451 -21.38 -4.36 -13.48
N GLU A 452 -22.28 -4.92 -14.30
CA GLU A 452 -23.26 -4.13 -15.05
C GLU A 452 -24.24 -3.33 -14.13
N PRO A 453 -24.73 -2.16 -14.56
CA PRO A 453 -25.55 -1.26 -13.72
C PRO A 453 -26.84 -1.87 -13.15
N GLN A 454 -27.44 -2.83 -13.85
CA GLN A 454 -28.66 -3.49 -13.40
C GLN A 454 -28.42 -4.62 -12.38
N VAL A 455 -27.16 -5.01 -12.16
CA VAL A 455 -26.81 -6.07 -11.20
C VAL A 455 -27.17 -5.63 -9.78
N ARG A 456 -27.84 -6.52 -9.06
CA ARG A 456 -28.08 -6.44 -7.61
C ARG A 456 -27.65 -7.75 -6.98
N MET A 457 -26.37 -7.86 -6.68
CA MET A 457 -25.78 -9.04 -6.06
C MET A 457 -26.05 -9.01 -4.56
N LEU A 458 -27.12 -9.68 -4.12
CA LEU A 458 -27.52 -9.76 -2.71
C LEU A 458 -27.26 -11.16 -2.19
N TYR A 459 -26.42 -11.29 -1.15
CA TYR A 459 -26.07 -12.58 -0.55
C TYR A 459 -25.84 -12.46 0.95
N ASN A 460 -25.76 -13.59 1.64
CA ASN A 460 -25.59 -13.65 3.09
C ASN A 460 -24.63 -14.78 3.46
N THR A 461 -23.33 -14.50 3.45
CA THR A 461 -22.33 -15.53 3.72
C THR A 461 -21.19 -14.96 4.58
N PRO A 462 -20.51 -15.82 5.37
CA PRO A 462 -19.28 -15.41 6.07
C PRO A 462 -18.07 -15.37 5.14
N TYR A 463 -18.24 -15.65 3.83
CA TYR A 463 -17.15 -15.84 2.89
C TYR A 463 -16.91 -14.61 2.03
N SER A 464 -15.64 -14.29 1.79
CA SER A 464 -15.27 -13.08 1.07
C SER A 464 -15.40 -13.21 -0.45
N LEU A 465 -15.78 -12.11 -1.10
CA LEU A 465 -15.74 -11.93 -2.55
C LEU A 465 -14.54 -11.04 -2.90
N THR A 466 -13.65 -11.52 -3.78
CA THR A 466 -12.44 -10.81 -4.18
C THR A 466 -12.40 -10.58 -5.68
N PHE A 467 -12.20 -9.33 -6.09
CA PHE A 467 -11.90 -8.93 -7.47
C PHE A 467 -10.42 -8.54 -7.58
N LYS A 468 -9.69 -9.15 -8.51
CA LYS A 468 -8.28 -8.82 -8.80
C LYS A 468 -8.09 -8.54 -10.28
N CYS A 469 -7.89 -7.28 -10.65
CA CYS A 469 -7.67 -6.92 -12.06
C CYS A 469 -6.23 -6.46 -12.28
N PHE A 470 -5.48 -7.18 -13.11
CA PHE A 470 -4.13 -6.77 -13.53
C PHE A 470 -4.10 -6.09 -14.91
N GLY A 471 -5.24 -5.94 -15.58
CA GLY A 471 -5.32 -5.19 -16.84
C GLY A 471 -5.42 -3.68 -16.60
N ASP A 472 -5.11 -2.90 -17.65
CA ASP A 472 -5.03 -1.42 -17.58
C ASP A 472 -6.40 -0.73 -17.60
N LYS A 473 -7.43 -1.42 -18.11
CA LYS A 473 -8.84 -0.98 -18.12
C LYS A 473 -9.46 -0.97 -16.72
N GLY A 474 -8.91 -1.77 -15.80
CA GLY A 474 -9.24 -1.76 -14.39
C GLY A 474 -10.60 -2.34 -14.00
N ILE A 475 -11.15 -1.88 -12.88
CA ILE A 475 -12.39 -2.41 -12.28
C ILE A 475 -13.48 -1.33 -12.31
N ILE A 476 -14.66 -1.67 -12.85
CA ILE A 476 -15.84 -0.81 -12.91
C ILE A 476 -17.00 -1.51 -12.18
N LEU A 477 -17.46 -0.93 -11.08
CA LEU A 477 -18.55 -1.47 -10.26
C LEU A 477 -19.80 -0.59 -10.41
N ASP A 478 -20.60 -0.80 -11.46
CA ASP A 478 -21.85 -0.05 -11.68
C ASP A 478 -23.03 -0.63 -10.89
N GLY A 479 -23.06 -1.95 -10.72
CA GLY A 479 -24.11 -2.65 -10.00
C GLY A 479 -23.98 -2.60 -8.47
N GLN A 480 -25.07 -2.96 -7.77
CA GLN A 480 -25.09 -3.08 -6.31
C GLN A 480 -24.51 -4.43 -5.87
N ILE A 481 -23.64 -4.41 -4.85
CA ILE A 481 -23.10 -5.61 -4.18
C ILE A 481 -23.38 -5.50 -2.68
N ALA A 482 -24.19 -6.41 -2.13
CA ALA A 482 -24.51 -6.42 -0.71
C ALA A 482 -24.40 -7.81 -0.11
N ASN A 483 -23.48 -7.95 0.87
CA ASN A 483 -23.42 -9.10 1.75
C ASN A 483 -24.08 -8.76 3.09
N SER A 484 -25.10 -9.49 3.53
CA SER A 484 -25.63 -9.34 4.89
C SER A 484 -24.95 -10.24 5.92
N GLY A 485 -23.90 -10.96 5.52
CA GLY A 485 -23.06 -11.79 6.38
C GLY A 485 -21.69 -11.15 6.65
N LEU A 486 -20.84 -11.87 7.39
CA LEU A 486 -19.52 -11.41 7.85
C LEU A 486 -18.43 -11.40 6.77
N GLY A 487 -18.70 -11.94 5.58
CA GLY A 487 -17.71 -12.04 4.50
C GLY A 487 -17.34 -10.68 3.91
N SER A 488 -16.04 -10.42 3.79
CA SER A 488 -15.50 -9.14 3.29
C SER A 488 -15.61 -9.01 1.76
N ILE A 489 -15.53 -7.77 1.25
CA ILE A 489 -15.47 -7.47 -0.19
C ILE A 489 -14.12 -6.80 -0.47
N HIS A 490 -13.33 -7.43 -1.34
CA HIS A 490 -11.98 -6.96 -1.67
C HIS A 490 -11.88 -6.66 -3.17
N CYS A 491 -11.36 -5.50 -3.53
CA CYS A 491 -11.08 -5.13 -4.91
C CYS A 491 -9.64 -4.65 -5.00
N THR A 492 -8.84 -5.23 -5.88
CA THR A 492 -7.46 -4.77 -6.12
C THR A 492 -7.20 -4.63 -7.61
N CYS A 493 -6.75 -3.45 -8.03
CA CYS A 493 -6.34 -3.19 -9.40
C CYS A 493 -4.97 -2.51 -9.47
N PRO A 494 -3.86 -3.27 -9.51
CA PRO A 494 -2.53 -2.69 -9.58
C PRO A 494 -2.25 -1.92 -10.87
N ASN A 495 -2.79 -2.32 -12.03
CA ASN A 495 -2.36 -1.70 -13.29
C ASN A 495 -3.36 -0.68 -13.86
N GLY A 496 -4.57 -0.60 -13.31
CA GLY A 496 -5.67 0.20 -13.86
C GLY A 496 -6.46 0.98 -12.81
N PRO A 497 -7.41 1.82 -13.25
CA PRO A 497 -8.28 2.58 -12.36
C PRO A 497 -9.33 1.70 -11.70
N LEU A 498 -9.94 2.23 -10.63
CA LEU A 498 -11.07 1.58 -9.97
C LEU A 498 -12.22 2.58 -9.84
N PHE A 499 -13.30 2.32 -10.58
CA PHE A 499 -14.50 3.14 -10.63
C PHE A 499 -15.65 2.47 -9.89
N ILE A 500 -16.23 3.18 -8.92
CA ILE A 500 -17.36 2.70 -8.13
C ILE A 500 -18.53 3.65 -8.34
N HIS A 501 -19.60 3.13 -8.92
CA HIS A 501 -20.83 3.88 -9.18
C HIS A 501 -22.03 3.24 -8.47
N GLY A 502 -21.98 1.93 -8.22
CA GLY A 502 -22.97 1.17 -7.46
C GLY A 502 -22.71 1.15 -5.95
N ALA A 503 -23.75 0.84 -5.17
CA ALA A 503 -23.64 0.70 -3.72
C ALA A 503 -23.01 -0.64 -3.33
N ILE A 504 -22.04 -0.60 -2.41
CA ILE A 504 -21.37 -1.78 -1.83
C ILE A 504 -21.61 -1.81 -0.32
N SER A 505 -22.06 -2.95 0.21
CA SER A 505 -22.24 -3.11 1.65
C SER A 505 -21.91 -4.49 2.17
N THR A 506 -21.30 -4.58 3.36
CA THR A 506 -21.07 -5.85 4.08
C THR A 506 -21.07 -5.67 5.61
N LEU A 507 -21.27 -6.74 6.39
CA LEU A 507 -20.93 -6.74 7.83
C LEU A 507 -19.42 -6.93 8.06
N GLY A 508 -18.70 -7.47 7.07
CA GLY A 508 -17.25 -7.60 7.05
C GLY A 508 -16.54 -6.31 6.59
N ASP A 509 -15.30 -6.44 6.16
CA ASP A 509 -14.50 -5.32 5.67
C ASP A 509 -14.76 -5.02 4.19
N ILE A 510 -14.57 -3.76 3.79
CA ILE A 510 -14.41 -3.38 2.37
C ILE A 510 -13.00 -2.83 2.20
N SER A 511 -12.21 -3.49 1.36
CA SER A 511 -10.85 -3.05 1.00
C SER A 511 -10.75 -2.86 -0.50
N ILE A 512 -10.41 -1.65 -0.92
CA ILE A 512 -10.32 -1.24 -2.33
C ILE A 512 -8.92 -0.66 -2.52
N GLY A 513 -8.12 -1.35 -3.34
CA GLY A 513 -6.71 -1.04 -3.56
C GLY A 513 -6.39 -0.82 -5.04
N SER A 514 -5.52 0.14 -5.33
CA SER A 514 -4.85 0.28 -6.62
C SER A 514 -3.37 0.64 -6.40
N LYS A 515 -2.46 0.02 -7.15
CA LYS A 515 -0.99 0.10 -6.95
C LYS A 515 -0.27 0.25 -8.29
N VAL A 516 -0.02 1.45 -8.79
CA VAL A 516 0.46 1.58 -10.17
C VAL A 516 1.86 2.20 -10.30
N ASN A 517 2.66 1.46 -11.06
CA ASN A 517 3.53 1.88 -12.17
C ASN A 517 2.98 3.13 -12.95
N PRO A 518 3.73 3.80 -13.85
CA PRO A 518 3.60 5.24 -14.13
C PRO A 518 2.33 5.75 -14.85
N ILE A 519 1.27 4.93 -15.05
CA ILE A 519 0.05 5.31 -15.80
C ILE A 519 -1.18 5.58 -14.89
N GLY A 520 -1.09 5.37 -13.57
CA GLY A 520 -2.06 5.94 -12.61
C GLY A 520 -3.42 5.23 -12.52
N GLY A 521 -3.61 4.49 -11.45
CA GLY A 521 -4.88 3.86 -11.09
C GLY A 521 -5.54 4.65 -9.97
N SER A 522 -6.31 5.67 -10.33
CA SER A 522 -7.13 6.40 -9.36
C SER A 522 -8.27 5.51 -8.87
N ILE A 523 -8.61 5.63 -7.59
CA ILE A 523 -9.89 5.15 -7.06
C ILE A 523 -10.87 6.32 -7.16
N SER A 524 -12.00 6.13 -7.83
CA SER A 524 -13.05 7.14 -7.94
C SER A 524 -14.40 6.56 -7.52
N LEU A 525 -15.07 7.24 -6.58
CA LEU A 525 -16.43 6.99 -6.17
C LEU A 525 -17.28 8.14 -6.67
N THR A 526 -17.99 7.93 -7.79
CA THR A 526 -18.75 8.98 -8.47
C THR A 526 -20.14 8.46 -8.88
N PRO A 527 -21.24 9.05 -8.40
CA PRO A 527 -22.59 8.71 -8.84
C PRO A 527 -22.79 8.87 -10.36
N ILE A 528 -23.51 7.94 -10.99
CA ILE A 528 -23.98 8.09 -12.38
C ILE A 528 -25.47 8.45 -12.41
N ASP A 529 -26.32 7.59 -11.83
CA ASP A 529 -27.78 7.76 -11.82
C ASP A 529 -28.43 7.61 -10.43
N LYS A 530 -27.65 7.21 -9.42
CA LYS A 530 -28.06 6.96 -8.04
C LYS A 530 -26.93 7.30 -7.07
N ASN A 531 -27.26 7.44 -5.79
CA ASN A 531 -26.25 7.58 -4.74
C ASN A 531 -25.26 6.40 -4.77
N VAL A 532 -23.97 6.71 -4.64
CA VAL A 532 -22.92 5.71 -4.41
C VAL A 532 -22.62 5.64 -2.93
N SER A 533 -22.53 4.43 -2.38
CA SER A 533 -22.21 4.24 -0.97
C SER A 533 -21.35 3.01 -0.74
N LEU A 534 -20.30 3.15 0.09
CA LEU A 534 -19.59 2.03 0.71
C LEU A 534 -20.00 1.94 2.17
N MET A 535 -20.52 0.79 2.59
CA MET A 535 -21.06 0.62 3.93
C MET A 535 -20.55 -0.66 4.59
N CYS A 536 -19.81 -0.52 5.69
CA CYS A 536 -19.53 -1.59 6.63
C CYS A 536 -20.45 -1.47 7.85
N GLN A 537 -21.03 -2.60 8.27
CA GLN A 537 -21.78 -2.70 9.52
C GLN A 537 -20.94 -3.49 10.56
N ASP A 538 -21.43 -3.59 11.80
CA ASP A 538 -20.71 -4.23 12.90
C ASP A 538 -19.28 -3.68 13.08
N ASN A 539 -18.27 -4.55 13.03
CA ASN A 539 -16.85 -4.21 13.23
C ASN A 539 -16.08 -3.97 11.92
N GLY A 540 -16.75 -4.05 10.76
CA GLY A 540 -16.10 -3.92 9.46
C GLY A 540 -15.46 -2.56 9.23
N SER A 541 -14.24 -2.54 8.69
CA SER A 541 -13.51 -1.33 8.31
C SER A 541 -13.55 -1.07 6.80
N LEU A 542 -13.46 0.20 6.43
CA LEU A 542 -13.37 0.68 5.04
C LEU A 542 -11.94 1.16 4.78
N SER A 543 -11.29 0.65 3.73
CA SER A 543 -9.99 1.14 3.29
C SER A 543 -9.97 1.38 1.79
N LEU A 544 -9.65 2.61 1.39
CA LEU A 544 -9.34 3.00 0.01
C LEU A 544 -7.85 3.33 -0.05
N CYS A 545 -7.08 2.56 -0.82
CA CYS A 545 -5.63 2.74 -0.94
C CYS A 545 -5.23 2.85 -2.41
N SER A 546 -4.72 4.02 -2.83
CA SER A 546 -4.24 4.24 -4.20
C SER A 546 -2.85 4.87 -4.20
N GLU A 547 -1.89 4.28 -4.92
CA GLU A 547 -0.60 4.94 -5.21
C GLU A 547 -0.74 6.20 -6.09
N SER A 548 -1.91 6.41 -6.70
CA SER A 548 -2.26 7.67 -7.37
C SER A 548 -3.21 8.49 -6.49
N SER A 549 -4.49 8.56 -6.83
CA SER A 549 -5.44 9.48 -6.21
C SER A 549 -6.70 8.74 -5.73
N VAL A 550 -7.28 9.23 -4.64
CA VAL A 550 -8.58 8.78 -4.13
C VAL A 550 -9.56 9.94 -4.29
N GLU A 551 -10.60 9.76 -5.09
CA GLU A 551 -11.61 10.78 -5.39
C GLU A 551 -13.00 10.31 -4.96
N ILE A 552 -13.67 11.12 -4.15
CA ILE A 552 -15.05 10.88 -3.69
C ILE A 552 -15.85 12.13 -4.04
N ILE A 553 -16.66 12.03 -5.08
CA ILE A 553 -17.30 13.19 -5.72
C ILE A 553 -18.81 12.93 -5.80
N SER A 554 -19.60 13.92 -5.38
CA SER A 554 -21.03 13.95 -5.68
C SER A 554 -21.30 14.79 -6.93
N ASN A 555 -22.39 14.49 -7.64
CA ASN A 555 -22.81 15.17 -8.85
C ASN A 555 -24.34 15.02 -9.04
N ALA A 556 -24.87 15.39 -10.20
CA ALA A 556 -26.29 15.30 -10.54
C ALA A 556 -26.85 13.89 -10.42
N GLY A 557 -26.00 12.86 -10.57
CA GLY A 557 -26.33 11.45 -10.40
C GLY A 557 -26.65 11.07 -8.95
N GLY A 558 -26.09 11.74 -7.94
CA GLY A 558 -26.37 11.42 -6.54
C GLY A 558 -25.34 11.91 -5.52
N ALA A 559 -25.54 11.51 -4.27
CA ALA A 559 -24.59 11.70 -3.17
C ALA A 559 -23.55 10.56 -3.12
N ALA A 560 -22.39 10.83 -2.52
CA ALA A 560 -21.35 9.83 -2.27
C ALA A 560 -21.12 9.65 -0.76
N GLN A 561 -21.13 8.40 -0.27
CA GLN A 561 -21.07 8.11 1.16
C GLN A 561 -20.14 6.96 1.51
N LEU A 562 -19.32 7.13 2.55
CA LEU A 562 -18.56 6.06 3.20
C LEU A 562 -19.03 5.96 4.64
N THR A 563 -19.55 4.80 5.05
CA THR A 563 -20.04 4.58 6.41
C THR A 563 -19.47 3.30 7.02
N SER A 564 -18.91 3.40 8.21
CA SER A 564 -18.60 2.22 9.04
C SER A 564 -19.29 2.35 10.40
N GLN A 565 -19.81 1.26 10.96
CA GLN A 565 -20.42 1.31 12.29
C GLN A 565 -19.35 1.41 13.39
N ALA A 566 -18.53 0.38 13.59
CA ALA A 566 -17.47 0.37 14.59
C ALA A 566 -16.04 0.36 14.02
N GLY A 567 -15.87 0.09 12.73
CA GLY A 567 -14.56 0.07 12.07
C GLY A 567 -14.08 1.45 11.63
N ASN A 568 -12.83 1.46 11.16
CA ASN A 568 -12.16 2.65 10.67
C ASN A 568 -12.56 2.97 9.22
N ILE A 569 -12.39 4.23 8.83
CA ILE A 569 -12.40 4.66 7.43
C ILE A 569 -11.00 5.20 7.12
N SER A 570 -10.26 4.53 6.25
CA SER A 570 -8.91 4.93 5.86
C SER A 570 -8.86 5.30 4.39
N LEU A 571 -8.40 6.51 4.10
CA LEU A 571 -8.14 7.03 2.76
C LEU A 571 -6.64 7.25 2.61
N ILE A 572 -5.99 6.35 1.88
CA ILE A 572 -4.55 6.30 1.69
C ILE A 572 -4.24 6.64 0.23
N SER A 573 -3.42 7.66 -0.01
CA SER A 573 -3.10 8.14 -1.36
C SER A 573 -1.60 8.41 -1.56
N GLY A 574 -1.08 8.16 -2.77
CA GLY A 574 0.26 8.58 -3.17
C GLY A 574 0.34 9.98 -3.79
N LYS A 575 -0.79 10.57 -4.21
CA LYS A 575 -0.85 11.92 -4.84
C LYS A 575 -1.89 12.85 -4.23
N HIS A 576 -3.18 12.51 -4.33
CA HIS A 576 -4.26 13.40 -3.91
C HIS A 576 -5.44 12.62 -3.36
N THR A 577 -5.98 13.06 -2.22
CA THR A 577 -7.30 12.67 -1.73
C THR A 577 -8.28 13.83 -1.89
N THR A 578 -9.32 13.66 -2.70
CA THR A 578 -10.31 14.71 -3.01
C THR A 578 -11.70 14.30 -2.53
N LEU A 579 -12.33 15.13 -1.69
CA LEU A 579 -13.74 15.06 -1.33
C LEU A 579 -14.47 16.27 -1.93
N LYS A 580 -15.39 16.07 -2.88
CA LYS A 580 -16.08 17.18 -3.54
C LYS A 580 -17.60 17.05 -3.51
N GLY A 581 -18.25 17.99 -2.79
CA GLY A 581 -19.70 18.14 -2.76
C GLY A 581 -20.18 19.08 -3.86
N ASP A 582 -20.80 18.55 -4.93
CA ASP A 582 -21.25 19.35 -6.08
C ASP A 582 -22.70 19.05 -6.49
N GLU A 583 -23.23 19.88 -7.39
CA GLU A 583 -24.58 19.84 -7.97
C GLU A 583 -25.72 19.60 -6.95
N GLY A 584 -25.61 20.23 -5.77
CA GLY A 584 -26.59 20.14 -4.68
C GLY A 584 -26.61 18.80 -3.94
N ARG A 585 -25.60 17.95 -4.11
CA ARG A 585 -25.49 16.62 -3.48
C ARG A 585 -24.31 16.53 -2.53
N ASN A 586 -24.45 15.74 -1.47
CA ASN A 586 -23.45 15.71 -0.40
C ASN A 586 -22.40 14.60 -0.58
N VAL A 587 -21.21 14.84 -0.04
CA VAL A 587 -20.20 13.83 0.28
C VAL A 587 -20.17 13.64 1.79
N CYS A 588 -20.26 12.41 2.29
CA CYS A 588 -20.26 12.13 3.72
C CYS A 588 -19.41 10.91 4.09
N LEU A 589 -18.47 11.10 5.00
CA LEU A 589 -17.68 10.06 5.66
C LEU A 589 -18.17 9.95 7.10
N LYS A 590 -18.61 8.78 7.54
CA LYS A 590 -19.22 8.61 8.87
C LYS A 590 -18.78 7.32 9.54
N THR A 591 -18.27 7.44 10.76
CA THR A 591 -18.07 6.29 11.66
C THR A 591 -18.65 6.54 13.04
N THR A 592 -19.24 5.51 13.66
CA THR A 592 -19.85 5.61 15.00
C THR A 592 -19.02 4.98 16.12
N GLY A 593 -17.94 4.27 15.78
CA GLY A 593 -17.07 3.61 16.75
C GLY A 593 -15.59 3.56 16.35
N GLY A 594 -15.25 3.69 15.07
CA GLY A 594 -13.86 3.75 14.59
C GLY A 594 -13.42 5.18 14.29
N SER A 595 -12.25 5.34 13.67
CA SER A 595 -11.67 6.65 13.32
C SER A 595 -11.64 6.88 11.81
N ILE A 596 -11.47 8.14 11.40
CA ILE A 596 -11.27 8.54 10.00
C ILE A 596 -9.82 8.94 9.80
N PHE A 597 -9.14 8.32 8.83
CA PHE A 597 -7.73 8.53 8.52
C PHE A 597 -7.56 9.05 7.10
N PHE A 598 -6.78 10.11 6.96
CA PHE A 598 -6.27 10.64 5.70
C PHE A 598 -4.75 10.52 5.71
N GLU A 599 -4.21 9.62 4.90
CA GLU A 599 -2.82 9.17 5.00
C GLU A 599 -2.09 9.23 3.66
N GLY A 600 -0.83 9.65 3.69
CA GLY A 600 0.11 9.43 2.60
C GLY A 600 0.79 8.08 2.66
N ILE A 601 1.30 7.62 1.51
CA ILE A 601 2.11 6.40 1.43
C ILE A 601 3.55 6.73 1.83
N GLU A 602 4.14 5.94 2.74
CA GLU A 602 5.47 6.21 3.34
C GLU A 602 6.63 6.27 2.31
N GLU A 603 6.51 5.66 1.13
CA GLU A 603 7.54 5.65 0.09
C GLU A 603 7.52 6.91 -0.82
N GLY A 604 7.96 8.04 -0.27
CA GLY A 604 8.58 9.14 -1.04
C GLY A 604 7.67 10.19 -1.70
N ALA A 605 6.35 10.01 -1.73
CA ALA A 605 5.41 11.04 -2.20
C ALA A 605 4.48 11.48 -1.05
N ARG A 606 4.50 12.78 -0.72
CA ARG A 606 3.58 13.38 0.25
C ARG A 606 2.35 13.89 -0.49
N PRO A 607 1.17 13.26 -0.35
CA PRO A 607 -0.02 13.70 -1.07
C PRO A 607 -0.66 14.92 -0.44
N SER A 608 -1.56 15.56 -1.17
CA SER A 608 -2.45 16.59 -0.62
C SER A 608 -3.87 16.06 -0.38
N VAL A 609 -4.55 16.63 0.63
CA VAL A 609 -5.97 16.38 0.90
C VAL A 609 -6.76 17.64 0.56
N THR A 610 -7.75 17.51 -0.31
CA THR A 610 -8.66 18.60 -0.69
C THR A 610 -10.11 18.25 -0.37
N MET A 611 -10.79 19.10 0.38
CA MET A 611 -12.22 19.03 0.65
C MET A 611 -12.88 20.29 0.11
N GLN A 612 -13.78 20.14 -0.87
CA GLN A 612 -14.41 21.27 -1.55
C GLN A 612 -15.93 21.12 -1.58
N ALA A 613 -16.64 21.99 -0.88
CA ALA A 613 -18.09 22.07 -0.92
C ALA A 613 -18.52 23.18 -1.88
N GLU A 614 -18.84 22.80 -3.12
CA GLU A 614 -19.42 23.69 -4.12
C GLU A 614 -20.88 23.95 -3.79
N THR A 615 -21.83 23.35 -4.51
CA THR A 615 -23.25 23.50 -4.21
C THR A 615 -23.77 22.42 -3.26
N GLY A 616 -22.99 21.36 -3.01
CA GLY A 616 -23.29 20.29 -2.05
C GLY A 616 -22.35 20.28 -0.84
N GLN A 617 -22.76 19.66 0.28
CA GLN A 617 -21.96 19.65 1.52
C GLN A 617 -20.86 18.58 1.50
N VAL A 618 -19.78 18.81 2.24
CA VAL A 618 -18.79 17.79 2.59
C VAL A 618 -18.76 17.58 4.10
N GLN A 619 -18.95 16.35 4.57
CA GLN A 619 -19.04 16.01 6.00
C GLN A 619 -18.10 14.86 6.37
N CYS A 620 -17.32 15.03 7.44
CA CYS A 620 -16.52 13.97 8.06
C CYS A 620 -16.91 13.85 9.54
N LEU A 621 -17.55 12.73 9.90
CA LEU A 621 -18.23 12.54 11.17
C LEU A 621 -17.67 11.31 11.90
N ALA A 622 -16.79 11.54 12.89
CA ALA A 622 -16.21 10.51 13.75
C ALA A 622 -16.90 10.54 15.13
N LEU A 623 -17.99 9.78 15.29
CA LEU A 623 -18.98 9.99 16.35
C LEU A 623 -18.82 9.08 17.57
N GLY A 624 -17.88 8.12 17.56
CA GLY A 624 -17.58 7.30 18.72
C GLY A 624 -16.81 8.07 19.80
N LYS A 625 -16.78 7.53 21.02
CA LYS A 625 -16.11 8.19 22.16
C LYS A 625 -14.59 8.24 22.05
N GLU A 626 -14.01 7.31 21.29
CA GLU A 626 -12.56 7.19 21.03
C GLU A 626 -12.23 7.45 19.54
N SER A 627 -13.22 7.88 18.76
CA SER A 627 -13.16 8.05 17.31
C SER A 627 -12.45 9.34 16.91
N LYS A 628 -11.28 9.24 16.30
CA LYS A 628 -10.46 10.38 15.89
C LYS A 628 -10.67 10.75 14.41
N ILE A 629 -10.29 11.97 14.06
CA ILE A 629 -9.97 12.34 12.68
C ILE A 629 -8.46 12.58 12.63
N HIS A 630 -7.75 11.89 11.75
CA HIS A 630 -6.29 11.92 11.65
C HIS A 630 -5.86 12.30 10.24
N PHE A 631 -4.99 13.29 10.14
CA PHE A 631 -4.26 13.66 8.92
C PHE A 631 -2.77 13.38 9.14
N ASN A 632 -2.16 12.57 8.28
CA ASN A 632 -0.79 12.10 8.50
C ASN A 632 -0.02 11.93 7.19
N HIS A 633 1.28 12.31 7.20
CA HIS A 633 2.21 12.15 6.07
C HIS A 633 1.73 12.88 4.81
N LEU A 634 1.41 14.18 4.93
CA LEU A 634 0.82 14.97 3.85
C LEU A 634 1.74 16.13 3.42
N GLU A 635 1.53 16.62 2.19
CA GLU A 635 2.07 17.89 1.72
C GLU A 635 1.13 19.02 2.16
N ASP A 636 -0.08 19.11 1.59
CA ASP A 636 -1.03 20.17 1.93
C ASP A 636 -2.39 19.61 2.40
N ILE A 637 -3.09 20.39 3.23
CA ILE A 637 -4.51 20.17 3.56
C ILE A 637 -5.29 21.41 3.12
N SER A 638 -6.33 21.24 2.29
CA SER A 638 -7.17 22.33 1.82
C SER A 638 -8.66 22.05 2.04
N ILE A 639 -9.29 22.83 2.91
CA ILE A 639 -10.72 22.74 3.24
C ILE A 639 -11.41 24.01 2.76
N LYS A 640 -12.24 23.92 1.73
CA LYS A 640 -12.88 25.06 1.06
C LYS A 640 -14.40 24.93 1.04
N ALA A 641 -15.09 25.81 1.74
CA ALA A 641 -16.54 25.95 1.72
C ALA A 641 -16.95 27.06 0.74
N ASN A 642 -17.16 26.70 -0.52
CA ASN A 642 -17.46 27.66 -1.58
C ASN A 642 -18.92 28.12 -1.50
N LYS A 643 -19.91 27.28 -1.84
CA LYS A 643 -21.35 27.66 -1.76
C LYS A 643 -22.15 26.81 -0.79
N SER A 644 -21.53 25.77 -0.23
CA SER A 644 -22.09 24.85 0.75
C SER A 644 -21.07 24.55 1.83
N PRO A 645 -21.49 24.09 3.01
CA PRO A 645 -20.59 23.93 4.15
C PRO A 645 -19.67 22.72 4.05
N VAL A 646 -18.47 22.86 4.62
CA VAL A 646 -17.59 21.74 4.99
C VAL A 646 -17.60 21.58 6.50
N ILE A 647 -17.89 20.37 6.98
CA ILE A 647 -18.08 20.09 8.42
C ILE A 647 -17.22 18.88 8.81
N LEU A 648 -16.27 19.09 9.71
CA LEU A 648 -15.51 18.03 10.38
C LEU A 648 -15.95 17.98 11.84
N THR A 649 -16.34 16.80 12.33
CA THR A 649 -16.85 16.66 13.70
C THR A 649 -16.38 15.37 14.37
N THR A 650 -15.86 15.52 15.58
CA THR A 650 -15.64 14.41 16.52
C THR A 650 -16.59 14.54 17.71
N ALA A 651 -17.10 13.43 18.26
CA ALA A 651 -18.04 13.50 19.38
C ALA A 651 -17.37 13.96 20.69
N ASN A 652 -16.33 13.23 21.14
CA ASN A 652 -15.56 13.53 22.36
C ASN A 652 -14.05 13.29 22.19
N SER A 653 -13.58 13.05 20.97
CA SER A 653 -12.21 12.62 20.70
C SER A 653 -11.41 13.65 19.91
N ASP A 654 -10.16 13.31 19.64
CA ASP A 654 -9.18 14.25 19.12
C ASP A 654 -9.25 14.43 17.59
N LEU A 655 -8.87 15.63 17.16
CA LEU A 655 -8.34 15.88 15.82
C LEU A 655 -6.82 15.88 15.90
N VAL A 656 -6.17 15.08 15.06
CA VAL A 656 -4.71 14.99 14.99
C VAL A 656 -4.26 15.37 13.58
N ILE A 657 -3.41 16.39 13.48
CA ILE A 657 -2.72 16.80 12.26
C ILE A 657 -1.23 16.58 12.51
N HIS A 658 -0.65 15.58 11.88
CA HIS A 658 0.72 15.14 12.12
C HIS A 658 1.48 14.99 10.81
N ASP A 659 2.77 15.30 10.83
CA ASP A 659 3.66 15.18 9.66
C ASP A 659 3.09 15.79 8.36
N VAL A 660 2.61 17.05 8.45
CA VAL A 660 2.19 17.85 7.29
C VAL A 660 3.31 18.84 6.97
N THR A 661 3.96 18.73 5.82
CA THR A 661 5.12 19.61 5.48
C THR A 661 4.74 20.93 4.85
N GLY A 662 3.59 20.98 4.18
CA GLY A 662 3.08 22.17 3.50
C GLY A 662 2.02 22.88 4.33
N ASN A 663 1.10 23.54 3.62
CA ASN A 663 0.15 24.48 4.20
C ASN A 663 -1.15 23.79 4.60
N VAL A 664 -1.79 24.35 5.61
CA VAL A 664 -3.16 24.03 5.99
C VAL A 664 -4.06 25.24 5.69
N PHE A 665 -5.05 25.04 4.82
CA PHE A 665 -6.04 26.06 4.46
C PHE A 665 -7.42 25.69 4.97
N LEU A 666 -8.05 26.59 5.73
CA LEU A 666 -9.46 26.58 6.04
C LEU A 666 -10.09 27.86 5.46
N ASP A 667 -10.82 27.71 4.37
CA ASP A 667 -11.40 28.82 3.60
C ASP A 667 -12.92 28.74 3.57
N ALA A 668 -13.58 29.70 4.21
CA ALA A 668 -15.01 29.95 4.14
C ALA A 668 -15.28 31.05 3.11
N GLY A 669 -15.49 30.64 1.86
CA GLY A 669 -15.79 31.51 0.73
C GLY A 669 -17.18 32.15 0.87
N GLN A 670 -18.22 31.46 0.40
CA GLN A 670 -19.63 31.89 0.50
C GLN A 670 -20.45 31.02 1.48
N SER A 671 -19.83 30.03 2.12
CA SER A 671 -20.46 29.13 3.08
C SER A 671 -19.52 28.80 4.24
N ASN A 672 -20.06 28.25 5.34
CA ASN A 672 -19.29 27.95 6.55
C ASN A 672 -18.28 26.80 6.31
N ALA A 673 -17.03 27.03 6.70
CA ALA A 673 -16.03 25.98 6.85
C ALA A 673 -15.78 25.77 8.35
N SER A 674 -16.21 24.63 8.90
CA SER A 674 -16.22 24.43 10.35
C SER A 674 -15.55 23.13 10.80
N LEU A 675 -14.68 23.24 11.80
CA LEU A 675 -14.10 22.13 12.55
C LEU A 675 -14.67 22.19 13.97
N SER A 676 -15.48 21.20 14.36
CA SER A 676 -16.11 21.12 15.68
C SER A 676 -15.64 19.87 16.43
N ILE A 677 -14.74 20.03 17.39
CA ILE A 677 -14.00 18.94 18.01
C ILE A 677 -14.43 18.76 19.48
N GLY A 678 -14.88 17.55 19.82
CA GLY A 678 -15.26 17.22 21.19
C GLY A 678 -14.08 16.96 22.14
N GLY A 679 -12.94 16.53 21.61
CA GLY A 679 -11.69 16.28 22.34
C GLY A 679 -10.63 17.34 22.07
N ASN A 680 -9.35 16.93 22.08
CA ASN A 680 -8.22 17.84 21.89
C ASN A 680 -7.92 18.06 20.41
N ILE A 681 -7.25 19.18 20.11
CA ILE A 681 -6.58 19.37 18.82
C ILE A 681 -5.08 19.27 19.05
N GLN A 682 -4.41 18.41 18.30
CA GLN A 682 -2.95 18.30 18.25
C GLN A 682 -2.50 18.51 16.82
N ALA A 683 -1.78 19.59 16.55
CA ALA A 683 -1.37 19.96 15.20
C ALA A 683 0.14 20.29 15.14
N HIS A 684 0.83 19.62 14.23
CA HIS A 684 2.20 19.93 13.83
C HIS A 684 2.22 20.22 12.32
N ILE A 685 2.45 21.48 11.97
CA ILE A 685 2.39 22.00 10.59
C ILE A 685 3.75 22.55 10.20
N GLY A 686 4.36 21.97 9.16
CA GLY A 686 5.69 22.31 8.67
C GLY A 686 5.77 23.58 7.82
N SER A 687 4.64 24.22 7.53
CA SER A 687 4.58 25.50 6.82
C SER A 687 3.50 26.39 7.42
N ASN A 688 2.62 27.00 6.61
CA ASN A 688 1.71 28.04 7.07
C ASN A 688 0.30 27.50 7.40
N LEU A 689 -0.39 28.18 8.32
CA LEU A 689 -1.81 27.98 8.60
C LEU A 689 -2.61 29.19 8.12
N PHE A 690 -3.62 28.94 7.27
CA PHE A 690 -4.53 29.97 6.76
C PHE A 690 -5.96 29.70 7.22
N LEU A 691 -6.56 30.66 7.93
CA LEU A 691 -8.00 30.72 8.18
C LEU A 691 -8.55 31.96 7.47
N GLN A 692 -9.37 31.74 6.44
CA GLN A 692 -9.93 32.80 5.61
C GLN A 692 -11.46 32.76 5.64
N ALA A 693 -12.09 33.89 5.89
CA ALA A 693 -13.54 34.03 6.02
C ALA A 693 -14.05 35.19 5.16
N SER A 694 -14.28 34.91 3.87
CA SER A 694 -14.67 35.93 2.89
C SER A 694 -16.10 36.43 3.13
N GLU A 695 -17.09 35.53 3.09
CA GLU A 695 -18.50 35.88 3.35
C GLU A 695 -19.12 35.18 4.56
N GLN A 696 -18.57 34.04 4.96
CA GLN A 696 -19.10 33.18 6.02
C GLN A 696 -18.00 32.73 6.97
N ASP A 697 -18.36 32.04 8.05
CA ASP A 697 -17.44 31.78 9.14
C ASP A 697 -16.50 30.60 8.82
N ALA A 698 -15.19 30.84 8.96
CA ALA A 698 -14.15 29.83 9.06
C ALA A 698 -13.82 29.64 10.55
N SER A 699 -14.40 28.59 11.15
CA SER A 699 -14.37 28.42 12.61
C SER A 699 -13.74 27.10 13.02
N ILE A 700 -12.80 27.17 13.95
CA ILE A 700 -12.31 26.02 14.72
C ILE A 700 -12.86 26.13 16.13
N TYR A 701 -13.58 25.11 16.58
CA TYR A 701 -14.08 25.01 17.95
C TYR A 701 -13.64 23.68 18.57
N ALA A 702 -13.06 23.73 19.77
CA ALA A 702 -12.69 22.53 20.53
C ALA A 702 -13.14 22.62 22.00
N LYS A 703 -13.71 21.53 22.51
CA LYS A 703 -13.99 21.39 23.95
C LYS A 703 -12.76 21.01 24.75
N GLY A 704 -11.84 20.23 24.16
CA GLY A 704 -10.56 19.87 24.77
C GLY A 704 -9.45 20.87 24.47
N SER A 705 -8.25 20.59 24.99
CA SER A 705 -7.08 21.46 24.80
C SER A 705 -6.68 21.59 23.33
N GLN A 706 -6.20 22.77 22.94
CA GLN A 706 -5.70 23.00 21.58
C GLN A 706 -4.20 23.24 21.63
N ASN A 707 -3.42 22.32 21.06
CA ASN A 707 -1.96 22.38 21.03
C ASN A 707 -1.49 22.46 19.57
N TRP A 708 -0.99 23.62 19.17
CA TRP A 708 -0.53 23.89 17.80
C TRP A 708 0.94 24.25 17.80
N SER A 709 1.71 23.57 16.94
CA SER A 709 3.07 23.91 16.58
C SER A 709 3.12 24.15 15.08
N ILE A 710 3.50 25.37 14.69
CA ILE A 710 3.44 25.84 13.30
C ILE A 710 4.82 26.40 12.95
N ASP A 711 5.48 25.78 11.97
CA ASP A 711 6.84 26.13 11.57
C ASP A 711 6.92 27.33 10.62
N GLY A 712 5.79 27.75 10.04
CA GLY A 712 5.68 28.95 9.21
C GLY A 712 4.80 30.03 9.82
N ASP A 713 4.22 30.86 8.95
CA ASP A 713 3.33 31.95 9.29
C ASP A 713 1.90 31.46 9.61
N VAL A 714 1.18 32.23 10.43
CA VAL A 714 -0.25 32.05 10.66
C VAL A 714 -1.01 33.27 10.14
N PHE A 715 -2.03 33.04 9.32
CA PHE A 715 -2.85 34.10 8.71
C PHE A 715 -4.33 33.88 9.00
N PHE A 716 -4.91 34.72 9.86
CA PHE A 716 -6.35 34.77 10.07
C PHE A 716 -6.90 36.04 9.41
N TYR A 717 -7.75 35.87 8.42
CA TYR A 717 -8.34 36.99 7.67
C TYR A 717 -9.85 36.85 7.54
N GLY A 718 -10.60 37.87 7.97
CA GLY A 718 -12.06 37.94 7.79
C GLY A 718 -12.50 39.19 7.04
N ASP A 719 -13.15 39.05 5.88
CA ASP A 719 -13.78 40.21 5.20
C ASP A 719 -15.17 40.47 5.80
N LYS A 720 -16.15 39.61 5.49
CA LYS A 720 -17.50 39.68 6.09
C LYS A 720 -17.75 38.62 7.15
N GLY A 721 -17.09 37.47 7.04
CA GLY A 721 -17.19 36.34 7.96
C GLY A 721 -16.15 36.37 9.08
N LYS A 722 -16.25 35.44 10.04
CA LYS A 722 -15.30 35.30 11.15
C LYS A 722 -14.25 34.22 10.85
N ALA A 723 -12.98 34.55 11.03
CA ALA A 723 -11.86 33.61 11.02
C ALA A 723 -11.36 33.40 12.45
N GLN A 724 -11.85 32.37 13.15
CA GLN A 724 -11.60 32.26 14.60
C GLN A 724 -11.31 30.85 15.11
N ILE A 725 -10.49 30.80 16.15
CA ILE A 725 -10.32 29.64 17.03
C ILE A 725 -11.04 29.93 18.36
N THR A 726 -11.92 29.03 18.77
CA THR A 726 -12.69 29.15 20.02
C THR A 726 -12.64 27.87 20.83
N GLY A 727 -12.76 27.95 22.15
CA GLY A 727 -12.81 26.74 22.96
C GLY A 727 -13.11 26.97 24.44
N GLU A 728 -13.56 25.90 25.09
CA GLU A 728 -13.86 25.88 26.54
C GLU A 728 -12.64 25.46 27.38
N SER A 729 -11.55 25.05 26.73
CA SER A 729 -10.32 24.56 27.35
C SER A 729 -9.11 25.44 27.01
N PRO A 730 -7.98 25.27 27.72
CA PRO A 730 -6.73 25.96 27.40
C PRO A 730 -6.21 25.71 25.99
N ALA A 731 -5.60 26.72 25.41
CA ALA A 731 -4.89 26.67 24.14
C ALA A 731 -3.42 27.06 24.32
N THR A 732 -2.54 26.27 23.70
CA THR A 732 -1.12 26.58 23.51
C THR A 732 -0.84 26.62 22.02
N ILE A 733 -0.43 27.78 21.53
CA ILE A 733 -0.13 28.00 20.11
C ILE A 733 1.31 28.51 20.02
N SER A 734 2.14 27.80 19.28
CA SER A 734 3.52 28.17 18.98
C SER A 734 3.70 28.36 17.49
N VAL A 735 4.17 29.56 17.10
CA VAL A 735 4.38 29.99 15.72
C VAL A 735 5.86 30.35 15.54
N GLN A 736 6.55 29.71 14.60
CA GLN A 736 7.98 29.97 14.35
C GLN A 736 8.22 31.26 13.56
N ASP A 737 7.33 31.63 12.66
CA ASP A 737 7.42 32.90 11.95
C ASP A 737 6.38 33.91 12.50
N SER A 738 5.67 34.62 11.64
CA SER A 738 4.77 35.71 12.03
C SER A 738 3.33 35.23 12.15
N PHE A 739 2.59 35.85 13.07
CA PHE A 739 1.16 35.64 13.21
C PHE A 739 0.43 36.93 12.85
N LEU A 740 -0.29 36.90 11.73
CA LEU A 740 -1.16 37.96 11.25
C LEU A 740 -2.63 37.65 11.53
N LEU A 741 -3.30 38.56 12.22
CA LEU A 741 -4.76 38.61 12.35
C LEU A 741 -5.27 39.91 11.74
N ALA A 742 -6.24 39.83 10.84
CA ALA A 742 -6.84 41.01 10.22
C ALA A 742 -8.31 40.77 9.88
N ALA A 743 -9.14 41.81 9.97
CA ALA A 743 -10.50 41.78 9.46
C ALA A 743 -10.92 43.13 8.85
N ASP A 744 -11.88 43.13 7.92
CA ASP A 744 -12.38 44.38 7.31
C ASP A 744 -13.59 44.97 8.05
N ASN A 745 -14.17 44.24 9.01
CA ASN A 745 -15.37 44.64 9.76
C ASN A 745 -15.28 44.33 11.27
N GLU A 746 -16.33 44.64 12.04
CA GLU A 746 -16.42 44.34 13.49
C GLU A 746 -16.58 42.83 13.81
N ARG A 747 -16.61 41.95 12.81
CA ARG A 747 -16.67 40.49 12.98
C ARG A 747 -15.26 39.94 12.81
N GLY A 748 -14.60 39.73 13.93
CA GLY A 748 -13.15 39.65 13.97
C GLY A 748 -12.50 38.36 13.48
N ALA A 749 -11.19 38.50 13.23
CA ALA A 749 -10.22 37.41 13.19
C ALA A 749 -9.58 37.27 14.58
N GLY A 750 -9.64 36.10 15.21
CA GLY A 750 -9.19 36.03 16.61
C GLY A 750 -9.20 34.67 17.28
N ILE A 751 -8.71 34.66 18.52
CA ILE A 751 -8.66 33.49 19.38
C ILE A 751 -9.39 33.79 20.70
N ASP A 752 -10.29 32.90 21.11
CA ASP A 752 -11.03 33.01 22.36
C ASP A 752 -11.17 31.66 23.08
N THR A 753 -10.35 31.45 24.11
CA THR A 753 -10.23 30.19 24.84
C THR A 753 -10.17 30.45 26.34
N GLU A 754 -10.38 29.44 27.20
CA GLU A 754 -10.34 29.65 28.67
C GLU A 754 -9.02 30.25 29.14
N THR A 755 -7.91 29.68 28.66
CA THR A 755 -6.54 30.17 28.83
C THR A 755 -5.85 30.14 27.48
N LEU A 756 -5.05 31.15 27.17
CA LEU A 756 -4.26 31.21 25.94
C LEU A 756 -2.78 31.45 26.27
N LEU A 757 -1.94 30.50 25.88
CA LEU A 757 -0.48 30.63 25.82
C LEU A 757 -0.08 30.75 24.35
N LEU A 758 0.40 31.93 23.97
CA LEU A 758 0.78 32.24 22.60
C LEU A 758 2.28 32.56 22.52
N PHE A 759 3.02 31.77 21.76
CA PHE A 759 4.43 31.97 21.47
C PHE A 759 4.59 32.28 19.97
N VAL A 760 5.18 33.44 19.65
CA VAL A 760 5.43 33.88 18.27
C VAL A 760 6.90 34.26 18.15
N HIS A 761 7.68 33.50 17.38
CA HIS A 761 9.11 33.76 17.18
C HIS A 761 9.38 34.85 16.11
N GLY A 762 8.39 35.16 15.26
CA GLY A 762 8.39 36.33 14.38
C GLY A 762 7.57 37.50 14.94
N ASP A 763 6.84 38.19 14.05
CA ASP A 763 6.01 39.34 14.42
C ASP A 763 4.56 38.91 14.72
N LEU A 764 3.95 39.48 15.76
CA LEU A 764 2.50 39.39 16.00
C LEU A 764 1.82 40.68 15.52
N LEU A 765 1.08 40.58 14.42
CA LEU A 765 0.42 41.69 13.75
C LEU A 765 -1.09 41.52 13.84
N MET A 766 -1.78 42.49 14.45
CA MET A 766 -3.23 42.52 14.60
C MET A 766 -3.80 43.79 13.98
N ASP A 767 -4.47 43.68 12.83
CA ASP A 767 -5.15 44.79 12.16
C ASP A 767 -6.67 44.70 12.34
N SER A 768 -7.35 45.84 12.18
CA SER A 768 -8.79 46.06 12.01
C SER A 768 -9.70 44.89 12.43
N GLY A 769 -10.47 45.04 13.52
CA GLY A 769 -11.40 44.01 14.00
C GLY A 769 -10.75 42.71 14.56
N ALA A 770 -9.42 42.55 14.49
CA ALA A 770 -8.74 41.40 15.10
C ALA A 770 -8.81 41.39 16.63
N PHE A 771 -8.93 40.21 17.25
CA PHE A 771 -8.98 40.10 18.70
C PHE A 771 -8.24 38.91 19.30
N LEU A 772 -7.81 39.07 20.56
CA LEU A 772 -7.36 37.96 21.41
C LEU A 772 -8.07 38.06 22.77
N GLY A 773 -8.72 36.97 23.19
CA GLY A 773 -9.10 36.70 24.57
C GLY A 773 -10.37 37.33 25.14
N GLN A 774 -11.37 37.63 24.33
CA GLN A 774 -12.62 38.28 24.79
C GLN A 774 -13.28 37.60 26.02
N ASN A 775 -13.23 36.27 26.12
CA ASN A 775 -13.71 35.47 27.25
C ASN A 775 -12.57 34.70 27.96
N THR A 776 -11.31 35.04 27.68
CA THR A 776 -10.14 34.38 28.26
C THR A 776 -9.91 34.83 29.69
N GLN A 777 -9.74 33.88 30.61
CA GLN A 777 -9.43 34.18 32.01
C GLN A 777 -7.96 34.58 32.17
N SER A 778 -7.05 33.86 31.51
CA SER A 778 -5.61 34.12 31.57
C SER A 778 -4.99 34.08 30.17
N LEU A 779 -4.34 35.17 29.79
CA LEU A 779 -3.65 35.33 28.52
C LEU A 779 -2.16 35.60 28.75
N SER A 780 -1.31 34.76 28.17
CA SER A 780 0.13 34.97 28.11
C SER A 780 0.59 34.99 26.66
N VAL A 781 1.29 36.04 26.26
CA VAL A 781 1.82 36.21 24.89
C VAL A 781 3.32 36.51 24.97
N SER A 782 4.12 35.71 24.27
CA SER A 782 5.56 35.92 24.08
C SER A 782 5.85 36.14 22.60
N VAL A 783 6.50 37.26 22.26
CA VAL A 783 6.85 37.59 20.87
C VAL A 783 8.34 37.92 20.75
N ASP A 784 9.10 37.19 19.93
CA ASP A 784 10.52 37.53 19.72
C ASP A 784 10.66 38.74 18.77
N GLY A 785 9.78 38.87 17.79
CA GLY A 785 9.68 40.04 16.93
C GLY A 785 8.90 41.20 17.56
N LYS A 786 8.21 41.93 16.70
CA LYS A 786 7.36 43.08 17.04
C LYS A 786 5.93 42.63 17.35
N LEU A 787 5.32 43.26 18.34
CA LEU A 787 3.87 43.26 18.53
C LEU A 787 3.29 44.55 17.97
N ARG A 788 2.36 44.44 17.00
CA ARG A 788 1.64 45.60 16.45
C ARG A 788 0.14 45.39 16.53
N LEU A 789 -0.57 46.34 17.14
CA LEU A 789 -2.02 46.43 17.08
C LEU A 789 -2.43 47.69 16.29
N GLY A 790 -3.09 47.49 15.16
CA GLY A 790 -3.65 48.49 14.26
C GLY A 790 -2.80 48.77 13.01
N GLY A 791 -3.48 48.91 11.87
CA GLY A 791 -2.90 49.18 10.55
C GLY A 791 -2.59 50.67 10.28
N GLU A 792 -1.92 50.94 9.15
CA GLU A 792 -1.59 52.32 8.72
C GLU A 792 -2.78 53.07 8.10
N ASN A 793 -3.86 52.35 7.77
CA ASN A 793 -5.02 52.88 7.07
C ASN A 793 -6.26 52.77 7.97
N ASN A 794 -6.79 53.92 8.40
CA ASN A 794 -8.03 54.05 9.18
C ASN A 794 -9.19 53.25 8.54
N HIS A 795 -9.58 52.11 9.11
CA HIS A 795 -10.83 51.43 8.77
C HIS A 795 -11.58 50.89 10.01
N HIS A 796 -12.79 51.42 10.16
CA HIS A 796 -14.04 50.97 10.82
C HIS A 796 -14.08 50.08 12.08
N ALA A 797 -13.11 49.20 12.40
CA ALA A 797 -13.18 48.29 13.56
C ALA A 797 -11.85 48.21 14.33
N THR A 798 -11.88 48.25 15.66
CA THR A 798 -10.67 48.31 16.50
C THR A 798 -10.11 46.93 16.82
N SER A 799 -8.80 46.73 16.70
CA SER A 799 -8.16 45.51 17.19
C SER A 799 -8.03 45.53 18.72
N SER A 800 -8.27 44.38 19.36
CA SER A 800 -8.36 44.32 20.83
C SER A 800 -7.74 43.06 21.43
N ILE A 801 -6.91 43.22 22.45
CA ILE A 801 -6.55 42.14 23.36
C ILE A 801 -7.31 42.37 24.66
N THR A 802 -8.13 41.41 25.08
CA THR A 802 -8.86 41.45 26.35
C THR A 802 -8.62 40.12 27.07
N ALA A 803 -8.58 40.11 28.40
CA ALA A 803 -8.62 38.89 29.22
C ALA A 803 -8.85 39.24 30.70
N GLY A 804 -9.09 38.24 31.56
CA GLY A 804 -9.12 38.40 33.01
C GLY A 804 -7.77 38.88 33.58
N SER A 805 -6.68 38.22 33.19
CA SER A 805 -5.29 38.64 33.40
C SER A 805 -4.49 38.58 32.11
N ILE A 806 -3.63 39.58 31.87
CA ILE A 806 -2.81 39.69 30.66
C ILE A 806 -1.34 39.81 31.05
N GLU A 807 -0.50 38.95 30.47
CA GLU A 807 0.94 39.07 30.48
C GLU A 807 1.48 39.01 29.04
N ILE A 808 2.07 40.10 28.57
CA ILE A 808 2.68 40.19 27.24
C ILE A 808 4.16 40.53 27.41
N ALA A 809 5.02 39.72 26.82
CA ALA A 809 6.45 39.92 26.74
C ALA A 809 6.89 39.92 25.29
N THR A 810 7.71 40.89 24.91
CA THR A 810 8.28 40.98 23.57
C THR A 810 9.79 41.22 23.63
N ILE A 811 10.58 40.71 22.69
CA ILE A 811 11.98 41.14 22.52
C ILE A 811 12.02 42.40 21.64
N GLY A 812 11.23 42.42 20.56
CA GLY A 812 11.04 43.59 19.70
C GLY A 812 10.10 44.66 20.27
N PRO A 813 9.71 45.65 19.46
CA PRO A 813 8.86 46.76 19.91
C PRO A 813 7.39 46.34 20.10
N ILE A 814 6.70 47.06 20.99
CA ILE A 814 5.23 47.02 21.11
C ILE A 814 4.67 48.33 20.55
N GLU A 815 3.83 48.25 19.52
CA GLU A 815 3.21 49.41 18.87
C GLU A 815 1.68 49.28 18.85
N LEU A 816 0.98 50.20 19.49
CA LEU A 816 -0.47 50.32 19.44
C LEU A 816 -0.85 51.61 18.73
N ASN A 817 -1.74 51.51 17.76
CA ASN A 817 -2.29 52.65 17.00
C ASN A 817 -3.78 52.40 16.66
N ALA A 818 -4.37 53.27 15.84
CA ALA A 818 -5.71 53.10 15.26
C ALA A 818 -6.82 52.73 16.28
N SER A 819 -6.81 53.36 17.46
CA SER A 819 -7.75 53.09 18.55
C SER A 819 -7.77 51.63 19.06
N SER A 820 -6.68 50.89 18.86
CA SER A 820 -6.53 49.55 19.42
C SER A 820 -6.48 49.54 20.95
N SER A 821 -6.84 48.41 21.55
CA SER A 821 -6.90 48.30 23.02
C SER A 821 -6.29 47.02 23.57
N ILE A 822 -5.62 47.11 24.73
CA ILE A 822 -5.25 45.97 25.57
C ILE A 822 -5.91 46.18 26.94
N THR A 823 -6.86 45.32 27.33
CA THR A 823 -7.67 45.49 28.54
C THR A 823 -7.69 44.26 29.42
N SER A 824 -7.19 44.38 30.65
CA SER A 824 -7.34 43.37 31.70
C SER A 824 -8.60 43.63 32.54
N LEU A 825 -9.39 42.61 32.80
CA LEU A 825 -10.70 42.73 33.45
C LEU A 825 -10.66 42.48 34.96
N THR A 826 -9.83 41.55 35.44
CA THR A 826 -9.90 41.08 36.83
C THR A 826 -8.58 41.17 37.60
N SER A 827 -7.45 41.36 36.92
CA SER A 827 -6.13 41.37 37.55
C SER A 827 -5.19 42.41 36.92
N THR A 828 -3.93 42.40 37.36
CA THR A 828 -2.85 43.20 36.80
C THR A 828 -2.61 42.86 35.32
N LEU A 829 -2.40 43.89 34.53
CA LEU A 829 -1.96 43.83 33.14
C LEU A 829 -0.45 44.09 33.12
N LYS A 830 0.33 43.15 32.57
CA LYS A 830 1.79 43.32 32.39
C LYS A 830 2.14 43.40 30.91
N LEU A 831 2.81 44.48 30.51
CA LEU A 831 3.44 44.62 29.19
C LEU A 831 4.93 44.81 29.38
N SER A 832 5.73 43.97 28.73
CA SER A 832 7.18 44.11 28.71
C SER A 832 7.72 44.04 27.29
N SER A 833 8.67 44.91 26.98
CA SER A 833 9.38 44.93 25.70
C SER A 833 10.87 45.02 25.93
N GLY A 834 11.61 44.18 25.21
CA GLY A 834 13.05 44.24 25.05
C GLY A 834 13.52 45.44 24.23
N SER A 835 12.60 46.24 23.67
CA SER A 835 12.85 47.41 22.84
C SER A 835 11.99 48.60 23.29
N ILE A 836 11.26 49.26 22.38
CA ILE A 836 10.41 50.43 22.61
C ILE A 836 8.93 50.03 22.78
N ILE A 837 8.20 50.76 23.61
CA ILE A 837 6.73 50.67 23.70
C ILE A 837 6.14 52.00 23.22
N GLU A 838 5.33 51.96 22.16
CA GLU A 838 4.69 53.13 21.56
C GLU A 838 3.17 52.99 21.51
N LEU A 839 2.46 53.92 22.15
CA LEU A 839 1.00 54.02 22.15
C LEU A 839 0.59 55.32 21.45
N ARG A 840 -0.17 55.21 20.36
CA ARG A 840 -0.59 56.35 19.52
C ARG A 840 -2.08 56.27 19.18
N ASP A 841 -2.61 57.32 18.56
CA ASP A 841 -3.92 57.35 17.88
C ASP A 841 -5.10 56.80 18.70
N ASN A 842 -5.35 57.36 19.88
CA ASN A 842 -6.41 56.94 20.81
C ASN A 842 -6.32 55.49 21.30
N SER A 843 -5.16 54.84 21.20
CA SER A 843 -4.97 53.50 21.77
C SER A 843 -5.16 53.48 23.29
N VAL A 844 -5.62 52.34 23.82
CA VAL A 844 -5.94 52.16 25.24
C VAL A 844 -5.20 50.96 25.80
N VAL A 845 -4.47 51.13 26.90
CA VAL A 845 -4.05 50.01 27.75
C VAL A 845 -4.66 50.20 29.12
N ALA A 846 -5.52 49.28 29.53
CA ALA A 846 -6.33 49.45 30.73
C ALA A 846 -6.40 48.20 31.61
N ALA A 847 -6.49 48.40 32.92
CA ALA A 847 -6.85 47.37 33.88
C ALA A 847 -8.06 47.82 34.71
N THR A 848 -9.09 46.97 34.79
CA THR A 848 -10.34 47.31 35.51
C THR A 848 -10.17 47.15 37.02
N LYS A 849 -9.53 46.07 37.48
CA LYS A 849 -9.41 45.73 38.92
C LYS A 849 -7.98 45.63 39.45
N GLY A 850 -6.97 45.70 38.59
CA GLY A 850 -5.57 45.48 38.95
C GLY A 850 -4.63 46.55 38.41
N ASP A 851 -3.33 46.37 38.63
CA ASP A 851 -2.32 47.34 38.19
C ASP A 851 -2.11 47.29 36.66
N VAL A 852 -1.60 48.37 36.08
CA VAL A 852 -1.03 48.38 34.73
C VAL A 852 0.49 48.52 34.87
N ASP A 853 1.21 47.44 34.60
CA ASP A 853 2.66 47.36 34.66
C ASP A 853 3.26 47.39 33.24
N ILE A 854 3.99 48.44 32.90
CA ILE A 854 4.65 48.61 31.61
C ILE A 854 6.16 48.67 31.80
N ARG A 855 6.91 47.85 31.07
CA ARG A 855 8.38 47.76 31.18
C ARG A 855 9.06 47.77 29.81
N SER A 856 9.80 48.83 29.49
CA SER A 856 10.78 48.85 28.39
C SER A 856 12.19 48.58 28.94
N LEU A 857 12.79 47.47 28.53
CA LEU A 857 14.04 46.97 29.10
C LEU A 857 15.31 47.56 28.48
N THR A 858 15.23 48.19 27.30
CA THR A 858 16.42 48.72 26.61
C THR A 858 16.31 50.20 26.21
N THR A 859 15.11 50.69 25.96
CA THR A 859 14.87 52.04 25.42
C THR A 859 13.78 52.78 26.20
N HIS A 860 12.76 53.29 25.52
CA HIS A 860 11.80 54.26 26.03
C HIS A 860 10.35 53.80 25.88
N VAL A 861 9.46 54.47 26.61
CA VAL A 861 8.00 54.34 26.50
C VAL A 861 7.43 55.65 25.99
N THR A 862 6.66 55.62 24.90
CA THR A 862 6.06 56.81 24.27
C THR A 862 4.55 56.69 24.19
N LEU A 863 3.84 57.68 24.71
CA LEU A 863 2.39 57.83 24.56
C LEU A 863 2.12 59.16 23.85
N THR A 864 1.35 59.15 22.77
CA THR A 864 1.01 60.34 21.98
C THR A 864 -0.41 60.23 21.42
N ASP A 865 -0.91 61.32 20.84
CA ASP A 865 -2.13 61.33 20.03
C ASP A 865 -3.35 60.73 20.75
N GLN A 866 -3.63 61.23 21.96
CA GLN A 866 -4.75 60.80 22.83
C GLN A 866 -4.65 59.37 23.39
N ALA A 867 -3.50 58.68 23.29
CA ALA A 867 -3.30 57.39 23.94
C ALA A 867 -3.62 57.44 25.45
N LEU A 868 -4.24 56.38 25.98
CA LEU A 868 -4.69 56.26 27.37
C LEU A 868 -4.06 55.05 28.05
N LEU A 869 -3.42 55.30 29.21
CA LEU A 869 -3.16 54.28 30.21
C LEU A 869 -4.13 54.46 31.37
N GLU A 870 -4.87 53.42 31.73
CA GLU A 870 -5.86 53.48 32.81
C GLU A 870 -5.75 52.28 33.76
N SER A 871 -5.65 52.53 35.06
CA SER A 871 -6.06 51.55 36.07
C SER A 871 -7.20 52.11 36.90
N ARG A 872 -8.37 51.43 36.88
CA ARG A 872 -9.61 51.91 37.52
C ARG A 872 -9.73 51.59 39.00
N GLU A 873 -9.01 50.59 39.49
CA GLU A 873 -8.97 50.25 40.93
C GLU A 873 -7.54 50.03 41.43
N GLY A 874 -6.55 49.97 40.52
CA GLY A 874 -5.15 49.74 40.82
C GLY A 874 -4.25 50.91 40.39
N SER A 875 -2.97 50.61 40.31
CA SER A 875 -1.89 51.58 40.10
C SER A 875 -1.34 51.48 38.68
N VAL A 876 -0.71 52.54 38.19
CA VAL A 876 -0.02 52.51 36.88
C VAL A 876 1.48 52.61 37.13
N ASN A 877 2.22 51.57 36.73
CA ASN A 877 3.68 51.49 36.89
C ASN A 877 4.33 51.46 35.50
N ILE A 878 5.17 52.44 35.19
CA ILE A 878 5.93 52.50 33.94
C ILE A 878 7.41 52.51 34.26
N ILE A 879 8.14 51.52 33.74
CA ILE A 879 9.59 51.39 33.88
C ILE A 879 10.20 51.44 32.47
N ALA A 880 11.12 52.35 32.24
CA ALA A 880 11.88 52.44 30.99
C ALA A 880 13.39 52.52 31.28
N LYS A 881 14.22 51.84 30.49
CA LYS A 881 15.68 51.92 30.69
C LYS A 881 16.28 53.26 30.23
N ASP A 882 15.66 53.93 29.28
CA ASP A 882 16.06 55.24 28.77
C ASP A 882 15.02 56.29 29.21
N SER A 883 13.97 56.52 28.44
CA SER A 883 13.09 57.69 28.62
C SER A 883 11.60 57.33 28.66
N ILE A 884 10.77 58.20 29.24
CA ILE A 884 9.30 58.11 29.23
C ILE A 884 8.76 59.41 28.62
N PHE A 885 8.07 59.31 27.49
CA PHE A 885 7.49 60.42 26.75
C PHE A 885 5.97 60.37 26.82
N LEU A 886 5.35 61.35 27.48
CA LEU A 886 3.92 61.58 27.50
C LEU A 886 3.64 62.85 26.68
N LEU A 887 3.34 62.65 25.39
CA LEU A 887 3.24 63.69 24.36
C LEU A 887 1.79 64.16 24.17
N ASP A 888 1.53 64.94 23.11
CA ASP A 888 0.31 65.74 22.97
C ASP A 888 -0.97 64.92 23.23
N LYS A 889 -1.80 65.39 24.18
CA LYS A 889 -3.10 64.84 24.57
C LYS A 889 -3.11 63.44 25.18
N ALA A 890 -1.98 62.77 25.36
CA ALA A 890 -1.92 61.48 26.02
C ALA A 890 -2.35 61.56 27.50
N LYS A 891 -2.91 60.47 28.03
CA LYS A 891 -3.53 60.43 29.37
C LYS A 891 -3.03 59.23 30.17
N ILE A 892 -2.73 59.46 31.45
CA ILE A 892 -2.58 58.43 32.46
C ILE A 892 -3.64 58.65 33.53
N ILE A 893 -4.43 57.62 33.82
CA ILE A 893 -5.45 57.61 34.88
C ILE A 893 -5.13 56.46 35.83
N SER A 894 -4.97 56.77 37.11
CA SER A 894 -4.81 55.80 38.19
C SER A 894 -5.79 56.14 39.30
N GLN A 895 -6.50 55.14 39.81
CA GLN A 895 -7.45 55.31 40.91
C GLN A 895 -7.12 54.44 42.13
N GLY A 896 -6.07 53.63 42.04
CA GLY A 896 -5.60 52.78 43.12
C GLY A 896 -4.71 53.50 44.15
N PRO A 897 -4.48 52.85 45.30
CA PRO A 897 -3.84 53.48 46.47
C PRO A 897 -2.36 53.84 46.26
N LEU A 898 -1.64 53.21 45.32
CA LEU A 898 -0.24 53.52 45.03
C LEU A 898 -0.06 54.55 43.89
N GLY A 899 -1.16 55.03 43.28
CA GLY A 899 -1.14 56.08 42.27
C GLY A 899 -0.38 55.70 41.00
N THR A 900 0.58 56.53 40.60
CA THR A 900 1.36 56.30 39.37
C THR A 900 2.85 56.33 39.69
N ASN A 901 3.58 55.28 39.30
CA ASN A 901 5.03 55.17 39.44
C ASN A 901 5.70 55.20 38.08
N LEU A 902 6.57 56.18 37.84
CA LEU A 902 7.34 56.34 36.61
C LEU A 902 8.83 56.19 36.94
N VAL A 903 9.48 55.18 36.37
CA VAL A 903 10.90 54.88 36.62
C VAL A 903 11.65 54.95 35.29
N CYS A 904 12.64 55.82 35.18
CA CYS A 904 13.53 55.90 34.02
C CYS A 904 15.01 55.80 34.43
N ASP A 905 15.86 55.30 33.52
CA ASP A 905 17.30 55.12 33.72
C ASP A 905 17.69 54.13 34.85
N PHE A 906 16.90 53.06 35.00
CA PHE A 906 17.19 52.00 35.98
C PHE A 906 18.40 51.14 35.54
N GLY A 907 19.47 51.11 36.34
CA GLY A 907 20.63 50.21 36.16
C GLY A 907 21.85 50.74 35.39
N LYS A 908 21.94 52.05 35.08
CA LYS A 908 23.13 52.69 34.48
C LYS A 908 23.81 53.72 35.42
N GLN A 909 25.07 54.07 35.13
CA GLN A 909 25.67 55.30 35.66
C GLN A 909 24.97 56.51 35.01
N LEU A 910 24.59 57.49 35.83
CA LEU A 910 23.94 58.78 35.49
C LEU A 910 24.05 59.20 34.01
N GLY A 911 22.91 59.35 33.31
CA GLY A 911 22.73 60.45 32.35
C GLY A 911 22.33 60.15 30.89
N SER A 912 21.11 59.66 30.64
CA SER A 912 20.41 59.94 29.36
C SER A 912 18.87 59.94 29.42
N GLY A 913 18.29 59.27 30.42
CA GLY A 913 16.85 59.11 30.54
C GLY A 913 16.09 60.38 30.90
N ARG A 914 14.97 60.62 30.20
CA ARG A 914 14.10 61.80 30.36
C ARG A 914 12.66 61.40 30.64
N PHE A 915 12.01 62.10 31.57
CA PHE A 915 10.56 62.15 31.63
C PHE A 915 10.06 63.44 30.98
N VAL A 916 9.21 63.32 29.95
CA VAL A 916 8.65 64.47 29.22
C VAL A 916 7.13 64.43 29.30
N LEU A 917 6.53 65.49 29.84
CA LEU A 917 5.09 65.74 29.83
C LEU A 917 4.79 66.96 28.94
N ALA A 918 4.22 66.76 27.76
CA ALA A 918 3.90 67.83 26.81
C ALA A 918 2.65 68.65 27.21
N ARG A 919 2.45 69.82 26.56
CA ARG A 919 1.50 70.87 26.96
C ARG A 919 0.03 70.45 27.14
N ASN A 920 -0.44 69.38 26.49
CA ASN A 920 -1.82 68.88 26.63
C ASN A 920 -1.91 67.45 27.17
N ALA A 921 -0.79 66.86 27.56
CA ALA A 921 -0.80 65.58 28.26
C ALA A 921 -1.39 65.73 29.67
N LYS A 922 -2.04 64.67 30.16
CA LYS A 922 -2.70 64.65 31.48
C LYS A 922 -2.29 63.43 32.29
N VAL A 923 -1.98 63.65 33.56
CA VAL A 923 -1.88 62.59 34.57
C VAL A 923 -2.94 62.86 35.64
N ASN A 924 -3.73 61.86 35.98
CA ASN A 924 -4.76 61.91 37.03
C ASN A 924 -4.59 60.69 37.94
N THR A 925 -4.35 60.91 39.23
CA THR A 925 -4.09 59.86 40.21
C THR A 925 -5.11 59.79 41.34
N SER A 926 -6.29 60.41 41.22
CA SER A 926 -7.38 60.34 42.21
C SER A 926 -6.95 60.59 43.68
N ASN A 927 -6.06 61.57 43.90
CA ASN A 927 -5.40 61.94 45.17
C ASN A 927 -4.24 61.04 45.66
N ALA A 928 -3.88 59.99 44.93
CA ALA A 928 -2.70 59.15 45.21
C ALA A 928 -1.39 59.76 44.66
N PRO A 929 -0.20 59.38 45.15
CA PRO A 929 1.06 60.02 44.75
C PRO A 929 1.42 59.73 43.28
N LEU A 930 2.02 60.71 42.61
CA LEU A 930 2.79 60.51 41.39
C LEU A 930 4.28 60.46 41.77
N ASN A 931 4.86 59.27 41.67
CA ASN A 931 6.28 59.05 41.96
C ASN A 931 7.06 59.00 40.65
N VAL A 932 8.05 59.87 40.51
CA VAL A 932 8.94 59.91 39.34
C VAL A 932 10.37 59.67 39.79
N PHE A 933 10.93 58.53 39.38
CA PHE A 933 12.30 58.14 39.65
C PHE A 933 13.12 58.32 38.37
N SER A 934 14.09 59.24 38.42
CA SER A 934 15.00 59.53 37.32
C SER A 934 16.38 59.87 37.87
N SER A 935 17.43 59.51 37.12
CA SER A 935 18.81 59.79 37.48
C SER A 935 19.20 61.27 37.26
N THR A 936 18.44 62.07 36.49
CA THR A 936 18.79 63.47 36.19
C THR A 936 17.71 64.49 36.59
N GLN A 937 18.03 65.43 37.48
CA GLN A 937 17.11 66.52 37.90
C GLN A 937 16.85 67.57 36.79
N ALA A 938 17.79 67.76 35.86
CA ALA A 938 17.83 68.92 34.97
C ALA A 938 16.96 68.83 33.70
N LEU A 939 16.34 67.67 33.41
CA LEU A 939 15.67 67.40 32.12
C LEU A 939 14.25 66.82 32.24
N ASN A 940 13.66 66.81 33.44
CA ASN A 940 12.22 66.55 33.61
C ASN A 940 11.45 67.78 33.13
N ARG A 941 10.93 67.75 31.90
CA ARG A 941 10.16 68.86 31.32
C ARG A 941 8.67 68.59 31.50
N ILE A 942 8.04 69.42 32.32
CA ILE A 942 6.60 69.39 32.58
C ILE A 942 5.98 70.65 31.98
N ASP A 943 5.37 70.52 30.81
CA ASP A 943 4.65 71.61 30.13
C ASP A 943 3.12 71.43 30.21
N GLY A 944 2.63 70.27 30.67
CA GLY A 944 1.21 69.85 30.71
C GLY A 944 0.50 69.96 32.07
N THR A 945 -0.70 69.37 32.20
CA THR A 945 -1.54 69.47 33.41
C THR A 945 -1.44 68.22 34.30
N LEU A 946 -1.09 68.42 35.57
CA LEU A 946 -1.13 67.42 36.64
C LEU A 946 -2.42 67.65 37.45
N ASN A 947 -3.49 66.91 37.17
CA ASN A 947 -4.84 67.19 37.68
C ASN A 947 -4.97 66.85 39.18
N ASP A 948 -4.73 67.82 40.05
CA ASP A 948 -4.86 67.74 41.53
C ASP A 948 -3.96 66.69 42.23
N VAL A 949 -2.78 66.42 41.65
CA VAL A 949 -1.84 65.42 42.15
C VAL A 949 -0.89 66.02 43.20
N ASN A 950 -0.73 65.35 44.36
CA ASN A 950 0.39 65.60 45.29
C ASN A 950 1.70 65.15 44.62
N TYR A 951 2.30 66.06 43.86
CA TYR A 951 3.61 65.86 43.23
C TYR A 951 4.68 65.93 44.32
N ASN A 952 5.37 64.81 44.56
CA ASN A 952 6.54 64.78 45.42
C ASN A 952 7.80 64.81 44.53
N PRO A 953 8.36 66.01 44.24
CA PRO A 953 9.51 66.14 43.36
C PRO A 953 10.80 65.58 43.95
N THR A 954 10.80 65.08 45.20
CA THR A 954 12.02 64.62 45.85
C THR A 954 12.55 63.42 45.08
N PRO A 955 13.59 63.57 44.24
CA PRO A 955 14.21 62.42 43.63
C PRO A 955 14.90 61.71 44.78
N THR A 956 14.55 60.47 45.07
CA THR A 956 15.45 59.63 45.85
C THR A 956 16.66 59.41 44.96
N TYR A 957 17.62 60.32 45.05
CA TYR A 957 18.89 60.19 44.36
C TYR A 957 19.56 58.93 44.92
N PHE A 958 19.60 57.87 44.11
CA PHE A 958 20.44 56.72 44.42
C PHE A 958 21.90 57.14 44.27
N THR A 959 22.47 57.73 45.32
CA THR A 959 23.87 58.16 45.33
C THR A 959 24.81 56.98 45.55
N ASN A 960 24.32 55.85 46.08
CA ASN A 960 25.12 54.67 46.41
C ASN A 960 24.49 53.36 45.89
N ARG A 961 25.36 52.40 45.56
CA ARG A 961 25.05 51.09 44.93
C ARG A 961 24.28 50.11 45.84
N GLU A 962 24.01 50.45 47.10
CA GLU A 962 23.47 49.55 48.13
C GLU A 962 21.98 49.80 48.50
N GLU A 963 21.32 50.86 48.00
CA GLU A 963 19.89 51.12 48.27
C GLU A 963 18.94 50.44 47.25
N VAL A 964 19.16 49.14 46.98
CA VAL A 964 18.35 48.40 46.01
C VAL A 964 17.53 47.33 46.75
N TRP A 965 16.30 47.74 47.10
CA TRP A 965 15.08 46.97 47.43
C TRP A 965 14.54 47.15 48.85
N GLY A 966 13.35 47.78 48.92
CA GLY A 966 12.51 47.85 50.11
C GLY A 966 11.04 47.97 49.70
N VAL A 967 10.40 46.84 49.43
CA VAL A 967 8.94 46.69 49.53
C VAL A 967 8.61 46.52 51.01
N ASN A 968 7.76 47.38 51.57
CA ASN A 968 7.31 47.30 52.95
C ASN A 968 5.87 46.72 52.96
N TYR A 969 5.65 45.58 53.62
CA TYR A 969 4.32 45.03 53.89
C TYR A 969 3.80 45.57 55.24
N ILE A 970 2.53 46.02 55.29
CA ILE A 970 1.79 46.31 56.52
C ILE A 970 1.33 44.98 57.15
N GLY A 971 1.45 44.83 58.48
CA GLY A 971 1.10 43.61 59.21
C GLY A 971 -0.41 43.38 59.43
N TYR A 972 -0.78 42.27 60.07
CA TYR A 972 -1.60 42.23 61.29
C TYR A 972 -1.76 40.80 61.89
N ASP A 973 -1.64 40.77 63.22
CA ASP A 973 -2.14 39.86 64.27
C ASP A 973 -1.68 38.40 64.47
N THR A 974 -1.34 38.14 65.74
CA THR A 974 -1.15 36.83 66.40
C THR A 974 -2.48 36.07 66.52
N PRO A 975 -2.45 34.72 66.53
CA PRO A 975 -2.29 33.96 67.78
C PRO A 975 -1.36 32.72 67.68
N GLN A 976 -0.72 32.41 68.82
CA GLN A 976 0.05 31.20 69.15
C GLN A 976 -0.83 29.92 69.19
N PRO A 977 -0.30 28.70 69.46
CA PRO A 977 0.97 28.04 69.04
C PRO A 977 0.76 26.57 68.57
N LEU A 978 1.77 25.92 67.94
CA LEU A 978 2.35 24.61 68.35
C LEU A 978 3.32 23.99 67.31
N ASN A 979 4.50 23.64 67.85
CA ASN A 979 5.56 22.71 67.44
C ASN A 979 5.26 21.67 66.33
N ILE A 980 6.27 21.38 65.48
CA ILE A 980 7.28 20.31 65.64
C ILE A 980 8.48 20.57 64.68
N ASP A 981 9.66 20.21 65.17
CA ASP A 981 11.06 20.42 64.73
C ASP A 981 11.53 19.29 63.73
N PRO A 982 12.83 19.11 63.40
CA PRO A 982 13.57 19.63 62.22
C PRO A 982 14.20 18.51 61.36
N ILE A 983 15.14 18.87 60.44
CA ILE A 983 16.42 18.19 60.06
C ILE A 983 16.77 18.59 58.59
N THR A 984 17.98 18.97 58.15
CA THR A 984 19.28 19.43 58.68
C THR A 984 20.16 19.80 57.45
N GLN A 985 21.02 20.83 57.60
CA GLN A 985 22.44 20.89 57.14
C GLN A 985 22.73 20.80 55.61
N THR A 986 23.60 21.60 54.99
CA THR A 986 24.82 22.28 55.46
C THR A 986 25.26 23.32 54.41
N TYR A 987 25.46 24.57 54.82
CA TYR A 987 26.44 25.50 54.24
C TYR A 987 27.83 25.11 54.78
N PRO A 988 29.00 25.39 54.15
CA PRO A 988 29.60 26.73 54.35
C PRO A 988 30.66 27.26 53.34
N LEU A 989 30.64 28.59 53.18
CA LEU A 989 31.79 29.53 53.31
C LEU A 989 32.94 29.50 52.27
N ILE A 990 33.66 30.58 51.91
CA ILE A 990 33.64 32.03 52.16
C ILE A 990 34.74 32.68 51.29
N LYS A 991 34.68 34.02 51.18
CA LYS A 991 35.74 35.05 51.00
C LYS A 991 35.84 35.67 49.59
N TYR A 992 35.24 36.84 49.33
CA TYR A 992 35.41 38.23 49.85
C TYR A 992 36.62 39.01 49.32
N LEU A 993 36.32 40.29 49.05
CA LEU A 993 37.14 41.48 48.73
C LEU A 993 37.24 41.79 47.22
N GLU A 994 36.34 42.61 46.67
CA GLU A 994 36.27 44.10 46.75
C GLU A 994 37.48 44.79 46.10
N MET A 995 37.33 45.22 44.84
CA MET A 995 37.08 46.61 44.38
C MET A 995 38.40 47.26 43.86
N PRO A 996 38.46 48.25 42.93
CA PRO A 996 37.39 49.07 42.35
C PRO A 996 37.55 49.48 40.83
N GLN A 997 36.51 50.16 40.30
CA GLN A 997 36.51 51.31 39.35
C GLN A 997 36.90 51.15 37.85
N GLN A 998 35.94 51.32 36.92
CA GLN A 998 35.67 52.51 36.05
C GLN A 998 36.45 52.48 34.71
N SER A 999 35.83 52.15 33.54
CA SER A 999 35.08 53.02 32.59
C SER A 999 35.85 54.28 32.14
N PRO A 1000 35.87 54.67 30.84
CA PRO A 1000 34.65 54.98 30.09
C PRO A 1000 34.63 54.67 28.57
N TYR A 1001 33.42 54.64 28.01
CA TYR A 1001 33.13 54.74 26.58
C TYR A 1001 33.47 56.14 26.04
N ASN A 1002 33.85 56.27 24.75
CA ASN A 1002 33.04 57.07 23.80
C ASN A 1002 33.55 57.07 22.35
N MET A 1003 32.54 57.14 21.48
CA MET A 1003 32.54 57.43 20.05
C MET A 1003 33.39 58.65 19.65
N PHE A 1004 33.88 58.71 18.40
CA PHE A 1004 33.58 59.77 17.42
C PHE A 1004 34.20 59.46 16.05
N TYR A 1005 33.37 59.47 14.98
CA TYR A 1005 33.76 59.98 13.66
C TYR A 1005 32.94 61.26 13.48
N GLN A 1006 33.44 62.38 12.94
CA GLN A 1006 34.02 62.50 11.60
C GLN A 1006 34.77 63.86 11.43
N SER A 1007 35.97 63.86 10.84
CA SER A 1007 36.38 64.80 9.77
C SER A 1007 37.84 64.61 9.31
N GLN A 1008 37.96 64.16 8.06
CA GLN A 1008 38.92 64.52 6.99
C GLN A 1008 40.44 64.69 7.25
N SER A 1009 41.23 63.92 6.48
CA SER A 1009 42.21 64.43 5.49
C SER A 1009 42.58 63.33 4.46
N LEU A 1010 42.69 63.71 3.17
CA LEU A 1010 43.14 62.91 2.00
C LEU A 1010 44.61 62.44 2.14
N ILE A 1011 45.15 61.41 1.45
CA ILE A 1011 45.38 61.24 0.00
C ILE A 1011 45.54 59.73 -0.39
N SER A 1012 44.86 59.35 -1.49
CA SER A 1012 44.94 58.18 -2.41
C SER A 1012 46.02 57.10 -2.26
N VAL A 1013 45.60 55.82 -2.40
CA VAL A 1013 46.24 54.87 -3.35
C VAL A 1013 45.12 54.13 -4.11
N GLY A 1014 45.14 54.26 -5.44
CA GLY A 1014 44.18 53.65 -6.35
C GLY A 1014 44.40 52.16 -6.60
N GLN A 1015 43.54 51.64 -7.48
CA GLN A 1015 43.50 50.31 -8.10
C GLN A 1015 44.78 49.47 -8.02
N ASP A 1016 44.68 48.26 -7.45
CA ASP A 1016 44.94 46.96 -8.08
C ASP A 1016 45.14 45.85 -7.02
N PHE A 1017 44.64 44.65 -7.35
CA PHE A 1017 44.86 43.31 -6.76
C PHE A 1017 45.48 43.18 -5.35
N LEU A 1018 44.76 42.51 -4.45
CA LEU A 1018 45.36 41.76 -3.33
C LEU A 1018 44.73 40.35 -3.24
N SER A 1019 45.53 39.39 -2.81
CA SER A 1019 45.57 38.02 -3.33
C SER A 1019 45.06 36.97 -2.34
N ASN A 1020 44.92 35.71 -2.77
CA ASN A 1020 44.56 34.57 -1.91
C ASN A 1020 45.44 34.40 -0.64
N GLN A 1021 46.63 35.03 -0.57
CA GLN A 1021 47.44 35.05 0.67
C GLN A 1021 46.88 35.95 1.78
N ASP A 1022 46.15 37.02 1.43
CA ASP A 1022 45.57 37.94 2.41
C ASP A 1022 44.35 37.33 3.14
N VAL A 1023 43.68 36.37 2.48
CA VAL A 1023 42.59 35.56 3.04
C VAL A 1023 43.12 34.46 3.99
N VAL A 1024 44.31 33.91 3.71
CA VAL A 1024 44.93 32.85 4.53
C VAL A 1024 45.46 33.39 5.86
N SER A 1025 45.85 34.66 5.94
CA SER A 1025 46.24 35.29 7.21
C SER A 1025 45.07 35.56 8.17
N LEU A 1026 43.83 35.64 7.68
CA LEU A 1026 42.65 35.87 8.51
C LEU A 1026 42.16 34.60 9.23
N VAL A 1027 42.37 33.43 8.63
CA VAL A 1027 41.95 32.11 9.17
C VAL A 1027 42.96 31.54 10.18
N THR A 1028 44.18 32.09 10.25
CA THR A 1028 45.25 31.59 11.14
C THR A 1028 45.14 32.12 12.59
N ALA A 1029 44.12 32.93 12.91
CA ALA A 1029 44.00 33.57 14.22
C ALA A 1029 43.10 32.83 15.24
N PHE A 1030 42.39 31.75 14.86
CA PHE A 1030 41.35 31.17 15.72
C PHE A 1030 41.64 29.80 16.34
N ILE A 1031 42.78 29.14 16.08
CA ILE A 1031 43.08 27.84 16.70
C ILE A 1031 44.55 27.78 17.13
N GLY A 1032 44.77 27.92 18.44
CA GLY A 1032 46.05 27.69 19.11
C GLY A 1032 46.33 26.20 19.40
N PRO A 1033 47.50 25.87 19.97
CA PRO A 1033 48.38 24.84 19.40
C PRO A 1033 48.32 23.48 20.10
N ALA A 1034 47.78 22.47 19.40
CA ALA A 1034 48.16 21.07 19.59
C ALA A 1034 48.32 20.43 18.20
N ARG A 1035 49.53 19.90 17.95
CA ARG A 1035 50.07 19.35 16.70
C ARG A 1035 49.12 18.33 16.06
N GLN A 1036 48.81 18.44 14.76
CA GLN A 1036 49.67 18.06 13.61
C GLN A 1036 50.24 16.65 13.72
N GLU A 1037 49.56 15.69 13.10
CA GLU A 1037 50.15 14.75 12.14
C GLU A 1037 49.07 13.75 11.70
N LEU A 1038 48.45 13.98 10.53
CA LEU A 1038 48.11 12.91 9.60
C LEU A 1038 47.66 13.54 8.27
N PHE A 1039 48.64 13.65 7.36
CA PHE A 1039 48.56 13.56 5.90
C PHE A 1039 47.46 14.38 5.17
N ARG A 1040 47.76 15.44 4.42
CA ARG A 1040 48.71 15.59 3.30
C ARG A 1040 48.36 14.68 2.11
N ASP A 1041 47.80 15.34 1.09
CA ASP A 1041 47.70 15.00 -0.32
C ASP A 1041 46.82 13.80 -0.72
N LEU A 1042 45.57 14.09 -1.11
CA LEU A 1042 44.97 13.41 -2.27
C LEU A 1042 44.13 14.40 -3.11
N ASN A 1043 44.69 14.72 -4.27
CA ASN A 1043 44.08 15.39 -5.41
C ASN A 1043 42.87 14.61 -5.98
N ASN A 1044 42.02 15.35 -6.70
CA ASN A 1044 41.06 14.94 -7.73
C ASN A 1044 39.73 14.32 -7.27
N TYR A 1045 38.61 15.05 -7.41
CA TYR A 1045 37.63 14.88 -8.49
C TYR A 1045 36.39 15.80 -8.30
N ASP A 1046 35.66 15.95 -9.40
CA ASP A 1046 34.67 16.97 -9.79
C ASP A 1046 33.35 17.10 -9.01
N ALA A 1047 32.75 18.28 -9.24
CA ALA A 1047 31.31 18.60 -9.39
C ALA A 1047 30.35 18.49 -8.17
N PHE A 1048 29.78 19.62 -7.75
CA PHE A 1048 28.45 20.11 -8.20
C PHE A 1048 28.20 21.52 -7.64
N ILE A 1049 27.83 22.45 -8.52
CA ILE A 1049 27.52 23.84 -8.18
C ILE A 1049 26.05 23.91 -7.76
N THR A 1050 25.79 24.30 -6.52
CA THR A 1050 24.48 24.77 -6.03
C THR A 1050 24.45 26.30 -6.02
N GLY A 1051 23.29 26.85 -6.37
CA GLY A 1051 22.79 28.11 -5.82
C GLY A 1051 23.27 29.41 -6.48
N LYS A 1052 22.45 29.95 -7.39
CA LYS A 1052 22.30 31.41 -7.52
C LYS A 1052 20.83 31.80 -7.50
N THR A 1053 20.43 32.18 -6.30
CA THR A 1053 19.51 33.28 -5.96
C THR A 1053 19.57 34.43 -6.97
N GLN A 1054 18.43 34.92 -7.43
CA GLN A 1054 18.31 36.27 -7.98
C GLN A 1054 17.12 37.02 -7.36
N PHE A 1055 17.40 38.30 -7.14
CA PHE A 1055 16.71 39.29 -6.33
C PHE A 1055 15.49 39.92 -7.03
N TYR A 1056 14.52 40.36 -6.24
CA TYR A 1056 13.48 41.32 -6.64
C TYR A 1056 14.01 42.76 -6.63
N VAL A 1057 13.73 43.52 -7.69
CA VAL A 1057 13.88 44.98 -7.73
C VAL A 1057 12.50 45.62 -7.56
N LYS A 1058 12.30 46.37 -6.47
CA LYS A 1058 11.14 47.23 -6.27
C LYS A 1058 11.53 48.67 -6.64
N SER A 1059 11.04 49.18 -7.76
CA SER A 1059 11.15 50.60 -8.12
C SER A 1059 9.94 51.38 -7.58
N SER A 1060 10.21 52.45 -6.83
CA SER A 1060 9.22 53.40 -6.34
C SER A 1060 8.91 54.48 -7.38
N SER A 1061 7.64 54.71 -7.69
CA SER A 1061 7.11 56.05 -8.03
C SER A 1061 5.57 56.07 -8.08
N ARG A 1062 5.03 57.27 -7.87
CA ARG A 1062 3.66 57.63 -7.42
C ARG A 1062 2.61 57.78 -8.55
N LEU A 1063 1.35 57.52 -8.16
CA LEU A 1063 0.03 58.07 -8.63
C LEU A 1063 -0.56 57.55 -9.98
N PRO A 1064 -1.88 57.72 -10.25
CA PRO A 1064 -3.05 57.17 -9.54
C PRO A 1064 -4.09 56.55 -10.52
N SER A 1065 -4.88 55.54 -10.13
CA SER A 1065 -6.10 55.23 -10.92
C SER A 1065 -7.10 54.30 -10.22
N ARG A 1066 -8.34 54.79 -10.09
CA ARG A 1066 -9.56 53.98 -10.15
C ARG A 1066 -9.70 53.42 -11.57
N LEU A 1067 -10.08 52.15 -11.71
CA LEU A 1067 -11.11 51.60 -12.63
C LEU A 1067 -11.18 50.06 -12.52
N TYR A 1068 -12.41 49.52 -12.53
CA TYR A 1068 -12.80 48.11 -12.50
C TYR A 1068 -12.67 47.42 -13.91
N PRO A 1069 -13.14 46.17 -14.16
CA PRO A 1069 -12.33 44.98 -14.39
C PRO A 1069 -12.40 44.49 -15.87
N ILE A 1070 -11.49 43.61 -16.32
CA ILE A 1070 -11.76 42.75 -17.49
C ILE A 1070 -11.23 41.34 -17.22
N ASP A 1071 -12.10 40.41 -17.57
CA ASP A 1071 -12.11 38.97 -17.37
C ASP A 1071 -11.34 38.20 -18.47
N SER A 1072 -11.10 36.91 -18.19
CA SER A 1072 -10.98 35.79 -19.13
C SER A 1072 -9.64 35.45 -19.87
N THR A 1073 -9.02 34.36 -19.36
CA THR A 1073 -8.69 33.05 -20.01
C THR A 1073 -7.70 32.88 -21.19
N TYR A 1074 -6.99 31.73 -21.11
CA TYR A 1074 -6.40 30.83 -22.14
C TYR A 1074 -4.85 30.68 -22.27
N PHE A 1075 -4.39 29.50 -21.81
CA PHE A 1075 -3.50 28.49 -22.43
C PHE A 1075 -1.99 28.71 -22.74
N CYS A 1076 -1.19 27.90 -22.02
CA CYS A 1076 -0.11 26.98 -22.43
C CYS A 1076 1.23 27.48 -23.05
N PRO A 1077 2.41 27.02 -22.56
CA PRO A 1077 3.73 27.41 -23.08
C PRO A 1077 4.23 26.47 -24.19
N LYS A 1078 4.82 27.04 -25.26
CA LYS A 1078 5.61 26.32 -26.27
C LYS A 1078 7.09 26.69 -26.16
N PHE A 1079 7.92 25.66 -26.04
CA PHE A 1079 9.37 25.67 -26.25
C PHE A 1079 9.76 26.20 -27.63
N THR A 1080 10.92 26.86 -27.73
CA THR A 1080 11.66 27.04 -28.99
C THR A 1080 13.15 26.77 -28.74
N ILE A 1081 13.69 25.83 -29.52
CA ILE A 1081 15.08 25.37 -29.57
C ILE A 1081 15.86 26.25 -30.54
N HIS A 1082 17.09 26.64 -30.19
CA HIS A 1082 18.06 27.18 -31.15
C HIS A 1082 19.17 26.16 -31.44
N TYR A 1083 19.35 25.90 -32.74
CA TYR A 1083 20.37 25.08 -33.40
C TYR A 1083 21.81 25.58 -33.13
N ILE A 1084 22.76 24.66 -32.95
CA ILE A 1084 24.19 24.91 -33.18
C ILE A 1084 24.74 23.89 -34.18
N ASN A 1085 25.55 24.44 -35.09
CA ASN A 1085 26.08 23.96 -36.36
C ASN A 1085 27.03 22.73 -36.25
N PRO A 1086 26.90 21.72 -37.13
CA PRO A 1086 27.79 20.57 -37.20
C PRO A 1086 28.89 20.78 -38.25
N ASP A 1087 30.01 21.39 -37.89
CA ASP A 1087 31.25 21.30 -38.67
C ASP A 1087 32.50 21.42 -37.78
N SER A 1088 33.15 20.27 -37.63
CA SER A 1088 34.52 19.89 -37.17
C SER A 1088 35.63 20.96 -37.27
N PRO A 1089 36.86 20.81 -36.67
CA PRO A 1089 37.46 19.62 -36.04
C PRO A 1089 38.28 19.88 -34.74
N TYR A 1090 38.44 18.87 -33.87
CA TYR A 1090 39.66 18.51 -33.10
C TYR A 1090 39.28 17.53 -31.99
N LEU A 1091 39.23 16.25 -32.37
CA LEU A 1091 39.37 15.11 -31.47
C LEU A 1091 40.86 14.81 -31.33
N THR A 1092 41.38 14.75 -30.10
CA THR A 1092 42.43 13.82 -29.65
C THR A 1092 42.68 14.01 -28.16
N ASN A 1093 42.14 13.12 -27.32
CA ASN A 1093 42.89 12.33 -26.33
C ASN A 1093 41.93 11.65 -25.34
N LEU A 1094 41.81 10.33 -25.48
CA LEU A 1094 41.32 9.39 -24.46
C LEU A 1094 42.53 8.66 -23.84
N PRO A 1095 42.41 8.18 -22.60
CA PRO A 1095 42.34 6.72 -22.39
C PRO A 1095 41.15 6.32 -21.48
N LYS A 1096 40.29 5.37 -21.91
CA LYS A 1096 40.20 3.96 -21.43
C LYS A 1096 40.05 3.87 -19.90
N THR A 1097 38.90 3.44 -19.36
CA THR A 1097 38.58 1.99 -19.25
C THR A 1097 37.08 1.67 -19.28
N ARG A 1098 36.76 0.58 -20.01
CA ARG A 1098 35.50 -0.16 -20.06
C ARG A 1098 35.51 -1.27 -18.99
N GLU A 1099 34.31 -1.75 -18.63
CA GLU A 1099 33.97 -3.00 -17.89
C GLU A 1099 34.10 -3.02 -16.36
N LYS A 1100 32.94 -2.99 -15.67
CA LYS A 1100 32.44 -4.15 -14.87
C LYS A 1100 31.06 -3.90 -14.22
N ILE A 1101 30.18 -4.89 -14.42
CA ILE A 1101 29.02 -5.29 -13.60
C ILE A 1101 27.69 -4.55 -13.87
N VAL A 1102 27.05 -4.96 -14.97
CA VAL A 1102 25.63 -5.37 -14.96
C VAL A 1102 25.64 -6.87 -14.69
N ASN A 1103 25.06 -7.28 -13.56
CA ASN A 1103 24.48 -8.61 -13.29
C ASN A 1103 23.93 -8.60 -11.85
N ASN A 1104 22.69 -8.11 -11.73
CA ASN A 1104 21.63 -8.51 -10.79
C ASN A 1104 20.62 -7.36 -10.70
N LEU A 1105 19.68 -7.38 -11.64
CA LEU A 1105 18.26 -7.03 -11.48
C LEU A 1105 17.50 -7.69 -12.63
#